data_AF-A0A017T6Y9-F1
#
_entry.id   AF-A0A017T6Y9-F1
#
_cell.length_a   1.000
_cell.length_b   1.000
_cell.length_c   1.000
_cell.angle_alpha   90.00
_cell.angle_beta   90.00
_cell.angle_gamma   90.00
#
_symmetry.space_group_name_H-M   'P 1'
#
loop_
_entity.id
_entity.type
_entity.pdbx_description
1 polymer ?
#
loop_
_entity_poly.entity_id
_entity_poly.type
_entity_poly.pdbx_seq_one_letter_code
_entity_poly.pdbx_strand_id
1 'polypeptide(L)'
;MNMAREIPARFGITTHATRRSATRKVVFGVVGFLYGAAMYWIGVAPELCAVLASLSLFLIWVGLKRRSQGSALMLVNRSASLIFAGQLADAEELLTLAEERTKETMYLRVIDIHRATVAMRRGDLEAALVHAERAVGRTKSDVSPDQDQGYLLGALALRGLLRASTGEREGALADIERVRKSRMVTPEVLARAELAAAVLLERGGERASLKAHLLEKRALLLEHTHPRERAIMRAYQRMLQAGVTSIYRESGGKAEGEEPPLVDWVARIAPGAAAFVRTARTAGAGAGAEAGTAGVAGAAEVTGIAPAARAAAEARGKPPRGRTMRQLVMLFAVLFGAVVAVMFGIEDLSVPSPPVPGGAQPTPDAFPGMAMAFALCAVAMTAIVGFAMYVRAQGRKLLTALASLGRGDEDGAVSVLTEVGSARAPLIAAQAHLTLAGVKERHTELEAALQHCEEGLGKLTLPSWRASASDLILPGLLAERAFLFAVDGRAEDAAAEVALLGERFPGYAYLPTMRLRVGLALAAQRGDVHGVAALGEGIHELPLSMRDELLADLGRAAARPEVVGAVEIARLKAELRDDPRTERWVARVAPAVLKAFSRIDEVRVEGEAGTAAEAEAEAAAEAEAAAERAGRRQVSPLSPA
;
A
#
# COMPACT_ATOMS: atom_id res chain seq x y z
N MET A 1 -17.57 -25.86 -18.90
CA MET A 1 -16.90 -24.63 -18.39
C MET A 1 -17.99 -23.66 -18.02
N ASN A 2 -18.17 -23.36 -16.73
CA ASN A 2 -19.08 -22.27 -16.35
C ASN A 2 -18.53 -20.98 -16.94
N MET A 3 -19.34 -20.25 -17.71
CA MET A 3 -18.95 -18.95 -18.21
C MET A 3 -18.76 -18.04 -17.00
N ALA A 4 -17.54 -17.52 -16.82
CA ALA A 4 -17.23 -16.61 -15.72
C ALA A 4 -18.17 -15.40 -15.79
N ARG A 5 -18.72 -15.00 -14.63
CA ARG A 5 -19.62 -13.84 -14.57
C ARG A 5 -18.90 -12.59 -15.09
N GLU A 6 -19.66 -11.73 -15.78
CA GLU A 6 -19.17 -10.43 -16.22
C GLU A 6 -18.86 -9.56 -15.00
N ILE A 7 -17.80 -8.75 -15.07
CA ILE A 7 -17.45 -7.83 -13.99
C ILE A 7 -18.42 -6.65 -14.08
N PRO A 8 -19.18 -6.33 -13.02
CA PRO A 8 -20.08 -5.19 -13.03
C PRO A 8 -19.34 -3.88 -13.34
N ALA A 9 -19.87 -3.10 -14.28
CA ALA A 9 -19.24 -1.84 -14.73
C ALA A 9 -19.04 -0.83 -13.59
N ARG A 10 -19.87 -0.88 -12.53
CA ARG A 10 -19.77 -0.03 -11.34
C ARG A 10 -18.41 -0.08 -10.64
N PHE A 11 -17.67 -1.16 -10.80
CA PHE A 11 -16.36 -1.30 -10.16
C PHE A 11 -15.23 -0.55 -10.87
N GLY A 12 -15.47 -0.02 -12.08
CA GLY A 12 -14.49 0.77 -12.84
C GLY A 12 -13.25 -0.03 -13.27
N ILE A 13 -13.33 -1.35 -13.33
CA ILE A 13 -12.18 -2.22 -13.63
C ILE A 13 -11.95 -2.25 -15.14
N THR A 14 -10.92 -1.55 -15.60
CA THR A 14 -10.48 -1.60 -17.00
C THR A 14 -9.70 -2.88 -17.30
N THR A 15 -9.51 -3.25 -18.57
CA THR A 15 -8.65 -4.39 -18.90
C THR A 15 -7.19 -4.13 -18.53
N HIS A 16 -6.55 -5.06 -17.82
CA HIS A 16 -5.15 -4.91 -17.41
C HIS A 16 -4.20 -4.63 -18.58
N ALA A 17 -3.22 -3.75 -18.39
CA ALA A 17 -2.25 -3.35 -19.42
C ALA A 17 -1.46 -4.54 -20.00
N THR A 18 -1.21 -5.57 -19.18
CA THR A 18 -0.52 -6.80 -19.64
C THR A 18 -1.39 -7.68 -20.55
N ARG A 19 -2.71 -7.50 -20.62
CA ARG A 19 -3.60 -8.31 -21.47
C ARG A 19 -3.15 -8.28 -22.92
N ARG A 20 -2.79 -7.10 -23.45
CA ARG A 20 -2.30 -6.97 -24.84
C ARG A 20 -0.99 -7.72 -25.06
N SER A 21 -0.06 -7.65 -24.11
CA SER A 21 1.20 -8.41 -24.16
C SER A 21 0.98 -9.91 -24.06
N ALA A 22 0.06 -10.35 -23.19
CA ALA A 22 -0.32 -11.74 -23.04
C ALA A 22 -0.98 -12.27 -24.32
N THR A 23 -1.92 -11.54 -24.91
CA THR A 23 -2.53 -11.90 -26.20
C THR A 23 -1.49 -12.00 -27.31
N ARG A 24 -0.55 -11.06 -27.41
CA ARG A 24 0.54 -11.15 -28.38
C ARG A 24 1.37 -12.41 -28.20
N LYS A 25 1.71 -12.80 -26.97
CA LYS A 25 2.45 -14.06 -26.70
C LYS A 25 1.67 -15.29 -27.13
N VAL A 26 0.35 -15.32 -26.87
CA VAL A 26 -0.51 -16.41 -27.34
C VAL A 26 -0.53 -16.45 -28.86
N VAL A 27 -0.73 -15.31 -29.53
CA VAL A 27 -0.75 -15.25 -31.01
C VAL A 27 0.59 -15.67 -31.60
N PHE A 28 1.71 -15.13 -31.12
CA PHE A 28 3.04 -15.52 -31.58
C PHE A 28 3.33 -17.00 -31.32
N GLY A 29 2.91 -17.53 -30.17
CA GLY A 29 3.04 -18.94 -29.87
C GLY A 29 2.16 -19.81 -30.78
N VAL A 30 0.91 -19.43 -31.06
CA VAL A 30 0.05 -20.21 -31.99
C VAL A 30 0.64 -20.20 -33.40
N VAL A 31 1.03 -19.04 -33.91
CA VAL A 31 1.65 -18.92 -35.25
C VAL A 31 2.96 -19.70 -35.32
N GLY A 32 3.83 -19.56 -34.32
CA GLY A 32 5.10 -20.28 -34.25
C GLY A 32 4.91 -21.80 -34.14
N PHE A 33 3.90 -22.25 -33.40
CA PHE A 33 3.55 -23.66 -33.28
C PHE A 33 3.05 -24.23 -34.61
N LEU A 34 2.11 -23.55 -35.27
CA LEU A 34 1.58 -23.98 -36.57
C LEU A 34 2.67 -24.00 -37.64
N TYR A 35 3.54 -23.00 -37.66
CA TYR A 35 4.68 -22.96 -38.58
C TYR A 35 5.67 -24.09 -38.31
N GLY A 36 6.06 -24.30 -37.04
CA GLY A 36 6.94 -25.40 -36.65
C GLY A 36 6.34 -26.76 -37.00
N ALA A 37 5.05 -26.98 -36.72
CA ALA A 37 4.36 -28.22 -37.07
C ALA A 37 4.26 -28.46 -38.59
N ALA A 38 4.00 -27.40 -39.38
CA ALA A 38 3.95 -27.51 -40.84
C ALA A 38 5.33 -27.83 -41.45
N MET A 39 6.39 -27.18 -40.97
CA MET A 39 7.76 -27.45 -41.43
C MET A 39 8.24 -28.84 -41.02
N TYR A 40 7.88 -29.28 -39.80
CA TYR A 40 8.10 -30.66 -39.35
C TYR A 40 7.45 -31.67 -40.30
N TRP A 41 6.19 -31.42 -40.69
CA TRP A 41 5.43 -32.30 -41.56
C TRP A 41 6.02 -32.43 -42.97
N ILE A 42 6.60 -31.36 -43.51
CA ILE A 42 7.24 -31.34 -44.84
C ILE A 42 8.68 -31.91 -44.77
N GLY A 43 9.17 -32.28 -43.59
CA GLY A 43 10.49 -32.90 -43.39
C GLY A 43 11.64 -31.90 -43.37
N VAL A 44 11.36 -30.60 -43.19
CA VAL A 44 12.40 -29.56 -43.11
C VAL A 44 12.94 -29.50 -41.69
N ALA A 45 14.14 -30.02 -41.46
CA ALA A 45 14.86 -29.95 -40.18
C ALA A 45 13.96 -30.27 -38.95
N PRO A 46 13.46 -31.51 -38.82
CA PRO A 46 12.41 -31.89 -37.87
C PRO A 46 12.74 -31.54 -36.41
N GLU A 47 14.01 -31.57 -36.01
CA GLU A 47 14.45 -31.25 -34.65
C GLU A 47 14.26 -29.77 -34.33
N LEU A 48 14.65 -28.88 -35.26
CA LEU A 48 14.47 -27.44 -35.09
C LEU A 48 12.99 -27.07 -35.03
N CYS A 49 12.18 -27.75 -35.85
CA CYS A 49 10.73 -27.60 -35.85
C CYS A 49 10.11 -28.04 -34.53
N ALA A 50 10.58 -29.13 -33.92
CA ALA A 50 10.14 -29.58 -32.60
C ALA A 50 10.53 -28.60 -31.48
N VAL A 51 11.73 -28.03 -31.53
CA VAL A 51 12.18 -26.98 -30.60
C VAL A 51 11.30 -25.73 -30.74
N LEU A 52 11.05 -25.28 -31.96
CA LEU A 52 10.21 -24.12 -32.23
C LEU A 52 8.78 -24.36 -31.74
N ALA A 53 8.21 -25.53 -31.99
CA ALA A 53 6.90 -25.92 -31.50
C ALA A 53 6.85 -25.94 -29.96
N SER A 54 7.88 -26.46 -29.29
CA SER A 54 7.98 -26.49 -27.83
C SER A 54 8.08 -25.08 -27.21
N LEU A 55 8.93 -24.21 -27.77
CA LEU A 55 9.04 -22.82 -27.33
C LEU A 55 7.73 -22.06 -27.55
N SER A 56 7.04 -22.37 -28.65
CA SER A 56 5.75 -21.79 -29.00
C SER A 56 4.64 -22.22 -28.03
N LEU A 57 4.57 -23.50 -27.66
CA LEU A 57 3.67 -24.00 -26.60
C LEU A 57 3.97 -23.33 -25.25
N PHE A 58 5.25 -23.13 -24.92
CA PHE A 58 5.64 -22.40 -23.72
C PHE A 58 5.14 -20.94 -23.75
N LEU A 59 5.25 -20.24 -24.88
CA LEU A 59 4.73 -18.87 -25.02
C LEU A 59 3.19 -18.81 -24.89
N ILE A 60 2.47 -19.78 -25.45
CA ILE A 60 1.02 -19.92 -25.28
C ILE A 60 0.71 -20.09 -23.79
N TRP A 61 1.38 -21.03 -23.11
CA TRP A 61 1.17 -21.28 -21.69
C TRP A 61 1.45 -20.04 -20.82
N VAL A 62 2.59 -19.36 -21.02
CA VAL A 62 2.91 -18.12 -20.31
C VAL A 62 1.88 -17.02 -20.60
N GLY A 63 1.43 -16.91 -21.86
CA GLY A 63 0.41 -15.94 -22.27
C GLY A 63 -0.94 -16.18 -21.60
N LEU A 64 -1.43 -17.41 -21.63
CA LEU A 64 -2.69 -17.81 -20.98
C LEU A 64 -2.62 -17.61 -19.47
N LYS A 65 -1.52 -18.04 -18.85
CA LYS A 65 -1.28 -17.88 -17.42
C LYS A 65 -1.30 -16.40 -17.01
N ARG A 66 -0.53 -15.53 -17.69
CA ARG A 66 -0.51 -14.09 -17.41
C ARG A 66 -1.88 -13.42 -17.61
N ARG A 67 -2.69 -13.91 -18.56
CA ARG A 67 -4.05 -13.38 -18.79
C ARG A 67 -4.98 -13.68 -17.61
N SER A 68 -4.94 -14.91 -17.09
CA SER A 68 -5.72 -15.28 -15.90
C SER A 68 -5.25 -14.50 -14.66
N GLN A 69 -3.93 -14.47 -14.42
CA GLN A 69 -3.33 -13.76 -13.28
C GLN A 69 -3.66 -12.26 -13.29
N GLY A 70 -3.55 -11.59 -14.44
CA GLY A 70 -3.82 -10.16 -14.55
C GLY A 70 -5.27 -9.79 -14.22
N SER A 71 -6.25 -10.63 -14.58
CA SER A 71 -7.65 -10.37 -14.21
C SER A 71 -7.90 -10.55 -12.72
N ALA A 72 -7.34 -11.60 -12.11
CA ALA A 72 -7.52 -11.86 -10.68
C ALA A 72 -6.84 -10.78 -9.82
N LEU A 73 -5.62 -10.37 -10.20
CA LEU A 73 -4.87 -9.34 -9.51
C LEU A 73 -5.63 -8.00 -9.46
N MET A 74 -6.23 -7.57 -10.58
CA MET A 74 -7.02 -6.34 -10.60
C MET A 74 -8.24 -6.39 -9.67
N LEU A 75 -8.94 -7.52 -9.63
CA LEU A 75 -10.11 -7.72 -8.76
C LEU A 75 -9.70 -7.68 -7.28
N VAL A 76 -8.60 -8.36 -6.94
CA VAL A 76 -8.05 -8.38 -5.58
C VAL A 76 -7.54 -6.99 -5.14
N ASN A 77 -6.87 -6.26 -6.03
CA ASN A 77 -6.41 -4.90 -5.71
C ASN A 77 -7.59 -3.94 -5.54
N ARG A 78 -8.61 -4.04 -6.40
CA ARG A 78 -9.82 -3.22 -6.27
C ARG A 78 -10.59 -3.57 -5.00
N SER A 79 -10.69 -4.85 -4.63
CA SER A 79 -11.34 -5.25 -3.37
C SER A 79 -10.60 -4.67 -2.16
N ALA A 80 -9.26 -4.60 -2.17
CA ALA A 80 -8.50 -3.96 -1.11
C ALA A 80 -8.86 -2.46 -0.97
N SER A 81 -8.96 -1.74 -2.09
CA SER A 81 -9.41 -0.35 -2.08
C SER A 81 -10.82 -0.18 -1.50
N LEU A 82 -11.74 -1.09 -1.82
CA LEU A 82 -13.11 -1.07 -1.31
C LEU A 82 -13.16 -1.41 0.19
N ILE A 83 -12.32 -2.35 0.64
CA ILE A 83 -12.14 -2.64 2.07
C ILE A 83 -11.71 -1.37 2.79
N PHE A 84 -10.68 -0.66 2.30
CA PHE A 84 -10.23 0.59 2.92
C PHE A 84 -11.30 1.69 2.92
N ALA A 85 -12.14 1.74 1.89
CA ALA A 85 -13.27 2.65 1.80
C ALA A 85 -14.49 2.24 2.66
N GLY A 86 -14.46 1.09 3.35
CA GLY A 86 -15.58 0.58 4.15
C GLY A 86 -16.74 0.00 3.31
N GLN A 87 -16.55 -0.20 2.00
CA GLN A 87 -17.54 -0.78 1.09
C GLN A 87 -17.40 -2.31 1.07
N LEU A 88 -17.74 -2.95 2.20
CA LEU A 88 -17.38 -4.35 2.45
C LEU A 88 -18.16 -5.35 1.58
N ALA A 89 -19.44 -5.12 1.28
CA ALA A 89 -20.25 -6.00 0.43
C ALA A 89 -19.73 -6.00 -1.02
N ASP A 90 -19.43 -4.81 -1.55
CA ASP A 90 -18.82 -4.64 -2.87
C ASP A 90 -17.46 -5.33 -2.95
N ALA A 91 -16.65 -5.25 -1.88
CA ALA A 91 -15.38 -5.96 -1.81
C ALA A 91 -15.57 -7.49 -1.86
N GLU A 92 -16.54 -8.05 -1.15
CA GLU A 92 -16.84 -9.50 -1.16
C GLU A 92 -17.34 -10.00 -2.50
N GLU A 93 -18.14 -9.21 -3.21
CA GLU A 93 -18.55 -9.54 -4.57
C GLU A 93 -17.33 -9.66 -5.49
N LEU A 94 -16.41 -8.69 -5.44
CA LEU A 94 -15.17 -8.75 -6.21
C LEU A 94 -14.28 -9.93 -5.83
N LEU A 95 -14.19 -10.27 -4.55
CA LEU A 95 -13.43 -11.43 -4.08
C LEU A 95 -14.02 -12.75 -4.59
N THR A 96 -15.35 -12.84 -4.66
CA THR A 96 -16.05 -13.99 -5.25
C THR A 96 -15.77 -14.10 -6.74
N LEU A 97 -15.88 -12.99 -7.48
CA LEU A 97 -15.52 -12.95 -8.91
C LEU A 97 -14.04 -13.28 -9.15
N ALA A 98 -13.14 -12.89 -8.24
CA ALA A 98 -11.72 -13.20 -8.32
C ALA A 98 -11.46 -14.70 -8.14
N GLU A 99 -12.11 -15.34 -7.16
CA GLU A 99 -12.01 -16.77 -6.90
C GLU A 99 -12.50 -17.60 -8.09
N GLU A 100 -13.59 -17.19 -8.75
CA GLU A 100 -14.09 -17.85 -9.97
C GLU A 100 -13.07 -17.82 -11.13
N ARG A 101 -12.15 -16.85 -11.15
CA ARG A 101 -11.24 -16.57 -12.29
C ARG A 101 -9.82 -17.11 -12.11
N THR A 102 -9.45 -17.54 -10.92
CA THR A 102 -8.10 -18.03 -10.62
C THR A 102 -8.12 -19.36 -9.90
N LYS A 103 -7.15 -20.22 -10.23
CA LYS A 103 -6.86 -21.45 -9.49
C LYS A 103 -5.49 -21.40 -8.81
N GLU A 104 -4.78 -20.30 -8.97
CA GLU A 104 -3.44 -20.12 -8.44
C GLU A 104 -3.51 -19.89 -6.94
N THR A 105 -2.90 -20.79 -6.17
CA THR A 105 -3.04 -20.84 -4.72
C THR A 105 -2.65 -19.54 -4.02
N MET A 106 -1.64 -18.83 -4.55
CA MET A 106 -1.22 -17.53 -4.05
C MET A 106 -2.39 -16.53 -4.04
N TYR A 107 -3.17 -16.43 -5.11
CA TYR A 107 -4.30 -15.50 -5.16
C TYR A 107 -5.47 -15.97 -4.30
N LEU A 108 -5.73 -17.28 -4.24
CA LEU A 108 -6.75 -17.84 -3.35
C LEU A 108 -6.43 -17.52 -1.87
N ARG A 109 -5.15 -17.57 -1.49
CA ARG A 109 -4.70 -17.15 -0.16
C ARG A 109 -4.99 -15.67 0.12
N VAL A 110 -4.68 -14.79 -0.82
CA VAL A 110 -4.99 -13.35 -0.68
C VAL A 110 -6.49 -13.10 -0.58
N ILE A 111 -7.29 -13.81 -1.39
CA ILE A 111 -8.75 -13.74 -1.33
C ILE A 111 -9.26 -14.12 0.06
N ASP A 112 -8.75 -15.21 0.64
CA ASP A 112 -9.12 -15.64 1.97
C ASP A 112 -8.65 -14.65 3.06
N ILE A 113 -7.47 -14.02 2.92
CA ILE A 113 -7.01 -12.95 3.82
C ILE A 113 -7.93 -11.73 3.76
N HIS A 114 -8.34 -11.31 2.56
CA HIS A 114 -9.25 -10.18 2.40
C HIS A 114 -10.64 -10.49 2.96
N ARG A 115 -11.17 -11.71 2.76
CA ARG A 115 -12.43 -12.14 3.39
C ARG A 115 -12.33 -12.17 4.91
N ALA A 116 -11.21 -12.66 5.45
CA ALA A 116 -10.96 -12.60 6.89
C ALA A 116 -10.93 -11.15 7.40
N THR A 117 -10.33 -10.25 6.64
CA THR A 117 -10.31 -8.81 6.96
C THR A 117 -11.69 -8.18 6.91
N VAL A 118 -12.51 -8.52 5.90
CA VAL A 118 -13.91 -8.06 5.80
C VAL A 118 -14.72 -8.55 7.00
N ALA A 119 -14.71 -9.84 7.30
CA ALA A 119 -15.41 -10.40 8.45
C ALA A 119 -14.96 -9.76 9.77
N MET A 120 -13.64 -9.60 9.95
CA MET A 120 -13.07 -8.91 11.11
C MET A 120 -13.56 -7.47 11.21
N ARG A 121 -13.65 -6.73 10.09
CA ARG A 121 -14.16 -5.35 10.08
C ARG A 121 -15.65 -5.26 10.42
N ARG A 122 -16.45 -6.25 10.04
CA ARG A 122 -17.86 -6.40 10.48
C ARG A 122 -17.99 -6.80 11.96
N GLY A 123 -16.88 -7.13 12.62
CA GLY A 123 -16.85 -7.62 13.99
C GLY A 123 -17.21 -9.11 14.11
N ASP A 124 -17.30 -9.85 13.01
CA ASP A 124 -17.53 -11.30 13.02
C ASP A 124 -16.18 -12.02 13.11
N LEU A 125 -15.69 -12.20 14.34
CA LEU A 125 -14.38 -12.80 14.60
C LEU A 125 -14.34 -14.29 14.26
N GLU A 126 -15.46 -14.99 14.38
CA GLU A 126 -15.55 -16.43 14.07
C GLU A 126 -15.42 -16.66 12.57
N ALA A 127 -16.20 -15.95 11.75
CA ALA A 127 -16.07 -16.03 10.30
C ALA A 127 -14.67 -15.57 9.83
N ALA A 128 -14.13 -14.51 10.46
CA ALA A 128 -12.78 -14.04 10.17
C ALA A 128 -11.74 -15.14 10.43
N LEU A 129 -11.85 -15.85 11.55
CA LEU A 129 -10.94 -16.93 11.92
C LEU A 129 -11.02 -18.09 10.93
N VAL A 130 -12.23 -18.51 10.52
CA VAL A 130 -12.43 -19.54 9.49
C VAL A 130 -11.74 -19.18 8.18
N HIS A 131 -11.85 -17.93 7.73
CA HIS A 131 -11.18 -17.46 6.52
C HIS A 131 -9.66 -17.40 6.69
N ALA A 132 -9.15 -16.93 7.83
CA ALA A 132 -7.72 -16.88 8.11
C ALA A 132 -7.11 -18.29 8.19
N GLU A 133 -7.82 -19.26 8.77
CA GLU A 133 -7.41 -20.66 8.80
C GLU A 133 -7.37 -21.29 7.42
N ARG A 134 -8.39 -21.03 6.59
CA ARG A 134 -8.40 -21.45 5.18
C ARG A 134 -7.22 -20.86 4.43
N ALA A 135 -6.92 -19.58 4.64
CA ALA A 135 -5.76 -18.92 4.06
C ALA A 135 -4.47 -19.62 4.47
N VAL A 136 -4.25 -19.93 5.77
CA VAL A 136 -3.05 -20.65 6.23
C VAL A 136 -2.98 -22.07 5.67
N GLY A 137 -4.12 -22.77 5.58
CA GLY A 137 -4.24 -24.15 5.10
C GLY A 137 -4.04 -24.34 3.59
N ARG A 138 -4.04 -23.26 2.79
CA ARG A 138 -3.73 -23.35 1.36
C ARG A 138 -2.32 -23.93 1.13
N THR A 139 -2.19 -24.81 0.13
CA THR A 139 -0.90 -25.37 -0.29
C THR A 139 0.06 -24.27 -0.74
N LYS A 140 1.37 -24.51 -0.66
CA LYS A 140 2.34 -23.52 -1.15
C LYS A 140 2.29 -23.43 -2.67
N SER A 141 2.44 -22.23 -3.22
CA SER A 141 2.57 -22.06 -4.67
C SER A 141 3.96 -22.49 -5.15
N ASP A 142 4.01 -23.39 -6.14
CA ASP A 142 5.27 -23.81 -6.77
C ASP A 142 5.86 -22.75 -7.71
N VAL A 143 5.03 -21.80 -8.15
CA VAL A 143 5.38 -20.83 -9.19
C VAL A 143 6.11 -19.63 -8.60
N SER A 144 5.58 -19.14 -7.49
CA SER A 144 6.02 -17.92 -6.81
C SER A 144 6.13 -18.17 -5.29
N PRO A 145 7.00 -19.10 -4.86
CA PRO A 145 7.08 -19.49 -3.44
C PRO A 145 7.40 -18.31 -2.53
N ASP A 146 8.25 -17.38 -2.96
CA ASP A 146 8.62 -16.20 -2.16
C ASP A 146 7.43 -15.25 -1.92
N GLN A 147 6.60 -15.01 -2.95
CA GLN A 147 5.41 -14.16 -2.83
C GLN A 147 4.34 -14.84 -1.99
N ASP A 148 4.09 -16.13 -2.23
CA ASP A 148 3.13 -16.91 -1.44
C ASP A 148 3.57 -17.01 0.03
N GLN A 149 4.87 -17.09 0.30
CA GLN A 149 5.40 -17.06 1.66
C GLN A 149 5.10 -15.73 2.36
N GLY A 150 5.17 -14.59 1.66
CA GLY A 150 4.74 -13.29 2.20
C GLY A 150 3.27 -13.28 2.61
N TYR A 151 2.38 -13.79 1.72
CA TYR A 151 0.95 -13.90 2.03
C TYR A 151 0.64 -14.91 3.14
N LEU A 152 1.38 -16.02 3.22
CA LEU A 152 1.27 -16.96 4.34
C LEU A 152 1.60 -16.29 5.67
N LEU A 153 2.65 -15.48 5.73
CA LEU A 153 2.99 -14.72 6.95
C LEU A 153 1.89 -13.71 7.28
N GLY A 154 1.33 -13.04 6.28
CA GLY A 154 0.16 -12.15 6.47
C GLY A 154 -1.06 -12.87 7.04
N ALA A 155 -1.36 -14.08 6.53
CA ALA A 155 -2.44 -14.92 7.04
C ALA A 155 -2.17 -15.38 8.48
N LEU A 156 -0.93 -15.76 8.80
CA LEU A 156 -0.52 -16.14 10.17
C LEU A 156 -0.65 -14.96 11.14
N ALA A 157 -0.21 -13.76 10.77
CA ALA A 157 -0.33 -12.57 11.62
C ALA A 157 -1.80 -12.20 11.87
N LEU A 158 -2.65 -12.27 10.84
CA LEU A 158 -4.10 -12.04 10.98
C LEU A 158 -4.75 -13.11 11.86
N ARG A 159 -4.44 -14.40 11.64
CA ARG A 159 -4.94 -15.49 12.49
C ARG A 159 -4.48 -15.34 13.93
N GLY A 160 -3.22 -14.97 14.16
CA GLY A 160 -2.67 -14.71 15.49
C GLY A 160 -3.41 -13.60 16.22
N LEU A 161 -3.73 -12.50 15.53
CA LEU A 161 -4.56 -11.42 16.09
C LEU A 161 -5.97 -11.91 16.44
N LEU A 162 -6.64 -12.60 15.52
CA LEU A 162 -7.98 -13.14 15.74
C LEU A 162 -8.02 -14.11 16.93
N ARG A 163 -7.05 -15.02 17.02
CA ARG A 163 -6.89 -15.95 18.15
C ARG A 163 -6.61 -15.24 19.47
N ALA A 164 -5.78 -14.20 19.45
CA ALA A 164 -5.53 -13.39 20.64
C ALA A 164 -6.84 -12.73 21.14
N SER A 165 -7.65 -12.23 20.20
CA SER A 165 -8.95 -11.62 20.49
C SER A 165 -10.02 -12.61 20.96
N THR A 166 -10.02 -13.85 20.46
CA THR A 166 -10.97 -14.90 20.90
C THR A 166 -10.50 -15.65 22.16
N GLY A 167 -9.27 -15.41 22.64
CA GLY A 167 -8.74 -16.03 23.86
C GLY A 167 -7.92 -17.31 23.64
N GLU A 168 -7.64 -17.69 22.39
CA GLU A 168 -6.79 -18.83 22.02
C GLU A 168 -5.29 -18.49 22.17
N ARG A 169 -4.83 -18.34 23.42
CA ARG A 169 -3.48 -17.83 23.76
C ARG A 169 -2.35 -18.64 23.11
N GLU A 170 -2.35 -19.96 23.24
CA GLU A 170 -1.26 -20.81 22.72
C GLU A 170 -1.16 -20.77 21.19
N GLY A 171 -2.30 -20.85 20.51
CA GLY A 171 -2.37 -20.76 19.05
C GLY A 171 -1.91 -19.40 18.53
N ALA A 172 -2.28 -18.32 19.22
CA ALA A 172 -1.82 -16.98 18.89
C ALA A 172 -0.30 -16.83 19.06
N LEU A 173 0.26 -17.30 20.19
CA LEU A 173 1.70 -17.26 20.45
C LEU A 173 2.50 -18.02 19.38
N ALA A 174 2.02 -19.20 18.96
CA ALA A 174 2.67 -19.99 17.92
C ALA A 174 2.70 -19.26 16.56
N ASP A 175 1.61 -18.58 16.20
CA ASP A 175 1.52 -17.80 14.97
C ASP A 175 2.43 -16.56 15.01
N ILE A 176 2.42 -15.82 16.12
CA ILE A 176 3.28 -14.65 16.35
C ILE A 176 4.75 -15.05 16.23
N GLU A 177 5.16 -16.12 16.89
CA GLU A 177 6.55 -16.57 16.90
C GLU A 177 7.01 -17.05 15.52
N ARG A 178 6.13 -17.70 14.76
CA ARG A 178 6.42 -18.08 13.37
C ARG A 178 6.61 -16.87 12.46
N VAL A 179 5.84 -15.80 12.68
CA VAL A 179 6.01 -14.52 11.96
C VAL A 179 7.32 -13.85 12.32
N ARG A 180 7.64 -13.71 13.62
CA ARG A 180 8.89 -13.09 14.12
C ARG A 180 10.16 -13.74 13.58
N LYS A 181 10.19 -15.08 13.56
CA LYS A 181 11.31 -15.89 13.06
C LYS A 181 11.55 -15.78 11.55
N SER A 182 10.57 -15.30 10.78
CA SER A 182 10.69 -15.24 9.32
C SER A 182 11.61 -14.10 8.86
N ARG A 183 12.59 -14.42 8.02
CA ARG A 183 13.49 -13.43 7.39
C ARG A 183 12.82 -12.56 6.32
N MET A 184 11.61 -12.93 5.88
CA MET A 184 10.88 -12.27 4.79
C MET A 184 9.58 -11.60 5.27
N VAL A 185 9.44 -11.36 6.58
CA VAL A 185 8.28 -10.68 7.14
C VAL A 185 8.28 -9.20 6.73
N THR A 186 7.18 -8.69 6.19
CA THR A 186 7.08 -7.24 5.91
C THR A 186 6.78 -6.48 7.20
N PRO A 187 7.09 -5.18 7.28
CA PRO A 187 6.81 -4.38 8.47
C PRO A 187 5.34 -4.44 8.92
N GLU A 188 4.38 -4.42 7.99
CA GLU A 188 2.94 -4.48 8.28
C GLU A 188 2.54 -5.82 8.89
N VAL A 189 3.08 -6.92 8.36
CA VAL A 189 2.82 -8.27 8.88
C VAL A 189 3.43 -8.42 10.28
N LEU A 190 4.63 -7.89 10.51
CA LEU A 190 5.26 -7.90 11.82
C LEU A 190 4.47 -7.04 12.81
N ALA A 191 4.08 -5.82 12.43
CA ALA A 191 3.29 -4.92 13.27
C ALA A 191 1.97 -5.55 13.71
N ARG A 192 1.26 -6.24 12.81
CA ARG A 192 0.04 -6.99 13.17
C ARG A 192 0.31 -8.13 14.16
N ALA A 193 1.41 -8.87 14.00
CA ALA A 193 1.79 -9.90 14.97
C ALA A 193 2.18 -9.31 16.34
N GLU A 194 2.86 -8.15 16.36
CA GLU A 194 3.17 -7.44 17.61
C GLU A 194 1.92 -6.84 18.27
N LEU A 195 0.91 -6.44 17.49
CA LEU A 195 -0.40 -6.05 18.01
C LEU A 195 -1.12 -7.24 18.65
N ALA A 196 -1.08 -8.42 18.01
CA ALA A 196 -1.62 -9.64 18.59
C ALA A 196 -0.95 -9.97 19.94
N ALA A 197 0.37 -9.78 20.05
CA ALA A 197 1.09 -9.92 21.31
C ALA A 197 0.61 -8.90 22.37
N ALA A 198 0.36 -7.64 21.98
CA ALA A 198 -0.19 -6.63 22.88
C ALA A 198 -1.59 -7.03 23.40
N VAL A 199 -2.46 -7.56 22.53
CA VAL A 199 -3.78 -8.08 22.92
C VAL A 199 -3.66 -9.23 23.94
N LEU A 200 -2.73 -10.17 23.74
CA LEU A 200 -2.49 -11.25 24.69
C LEU A 200 -2.01 -10.75 26.06
N LEU A 201 -1.10 -9.77 26.08
CA LEU A 201 -0.57 -9.19 27.32
C LEU A 201 -1.67 -8.46 28.09
N GLU A 202 -2.52 -7.70 27.40
CA GLU A 202 -3.65 -7.03 28.04
C GLU A 202 -4.65 -8.03 28.63
N ARG A 203 -5.08 -9.02 27.85
CA ARG A 203 -6.01 -10.06 28.33
C ARG A 203 -5.44 -10.91 29.45
N GLY A 204 -4.12 -11.04 29.53
CA GLY A 204 -3.43 -11.69 30.65
C GLY A 204 -3.35 -10.84 31.91
N GLY A 205 -3.79 -9.57 31.89
CA GLY A 205 -3.61 -8.63 33.00
C GLY A 205 -2.16 -8.19 33.20
N GLU A 206 -1.28 -8.44 32.23
CA GLU A 206 0.17 -8.21 32.31
C GLU A 206 0.54 -6.75 32.00
N ARG A 207 -0.01 -5.80 32.77
CA ARG A 207 0.05 -4.35 32.47
C ARG A 207 1.47 -3.80 32.32
N ALA A 208 2.41 -4.27 33.14
CA ALA A 208 3.82 -3.85 33.07
C ALA A 208 4.48 -4.34 31.77
N SER A 209 4.26 -5.61 31.41
CA SER A 209 4.74 -6.22 30.16
C SER A 209 4.11 -5.54 28.95
N LEU A 210 2.81 -5.22 28.99
CA LEU A 210 2.13 -4.47 27.93
C LEU A 210 2.76 -3.09 27.73
N LYS A 211 3.03 -2.35 28.82
CA LYS A 211 3.68 -1.04 28.75
C LYS A 211 5.08 -1.15 28.13
N ALA A 212 5.89 -2.10 28.58
CA ALA A 212 7.24 -2.32 28.04
C ALA A 212 7.17 -2.67 26.54
N HIS A 213 6.27 -3.57 26.15
CA HIS A 213 6.06 -3.97 24.76
C HIS A 213 5.64 -2.81 23.86
N LEU A 214 4.66 -2.00 24.28
CA LEU A 214 4.20 -0.85 23.51
C LEU A 214 5.26 0.25 23.39
N LEU A 215 6.13 0.41 24.38
CA LEU A 215 7.28 1.32 24.29
C LEU A 215 8.31 0.79 23.31
N GLU A 216 8.71 -0.48 23.43
CA GLU A 216 9.70 -1.11 22.56
C GLU A 216 9.24 -1.13 21.09
N LYS A 217 7.97 -1.49 20.85
CA LYS A 217 7.40 -1.64 19.50
C LYS A 217 6.67 -0.39 19.00
N ARG A 218 6.78 0.76 19.69
CA ARG A 218 6.00 1.98 19.38
C ARG A 218 6.11 2.38 17.91
N ALA A 219 7.34 2.51 17.41
CA ALA A 219 7.60 2.95 16.04
C ALA A 219 6.98 1.99 15.01
N LEU A 220 7.20 0.69 15.16
CA LEU A 220 6.64 -0.34 14.29
C LEU A 220 5.10 -0.33 14.31
N LEU A 221 4.49 -0.28 15.50
CA LEU A 221 3.04 -0.33 15.64
C LEU A 221 2.36 0.93 15.09
N LEU A 222 2.88 2.13 15.37
CA LEU A 222 2.30 3.35 14.82
C LEU A 222 2.50 3.44 13.30
N GLU A 223 3.66 3.08 12.80
CA GLU A 223 3.97 3.28 11.38
C GLU A 223 3.23 2.30 10.48
N HIS A 224 3.12 1.04 10.89
CA HIS A 224 2.76 -0.06 9.97
C HIS A 224 1.46 -0.80 10.30
N THR A 225 0.76 -0.48 11.39
CA THR A 225 -0.61 -1.01 11.61
C THR A 225 -1.65 -0.21 10.85
N HIS A 226 -2.77 -0.86 10.52
CA HIS A 226 -3.90 -0.20 9.87
C HIS A 226 -4.56 0.84 10.81
N PRO A 227 -5.21 1.93 10.33
CA PRO A 227 -5.87 2.93 11.18
C PRO A 227 -6.71 2.38 12.36
N ARG A 228 -7.65 1.46 12.09
CA ARG A 228 -8.39 0.70 13.11
C ARG A 228 -7.51 -0.03 14.13
N GLU A 229 -6.46 -0.70 13.68
CA GLU A 229 -5.49 -1.39 14.53
C GLU A 229 -4.66 -0.38 15.36
N ARG A 230 -4.23 0.74 14.77
CA ARG A 230 -3.60 1.87 15.46
C ARG A 230 -4.50 2.45 16.55
N ALA A 231 -5.82 2.48 16.33
CA ALA A 231 -6.77 2.96 17.33
C ALA A 231 -6.75 2.09 18.60
N ILE A 232 -6.58 0.77 18.48
CA ILE A 232 -6.37 -0.14 19.61
C ILE A 232 -5.08 0.23 20.33
N MET A 233 -3.99 0.44 19.59
CA MET A 233 -2.70 0.81 20.17
C MET A 233 -2.77 2.13 20.95
N ARG A 234 -3.36 3.18 20.36
CA ARG A 234 -3.56 4.48 21.03
C ARG A 234 -4.48 4.34 22.25
N ALA A 235 -5.49 3.47 22.19
CA ALA A 235 -6.35 3.19 23.32
C ALA A 235 -5.60 2.48 24.47
N TYR A 236 -4.71 1.52 24.17
CA TYR A 236 -3.85 0.92 25.19
C TYR A 236 -2.88 1.93 25.83
N GLN A 237 -2.30 2.84 25.05
CA GLN A 237 -1.46 3.90 25.61
C GLN A 237 -2.24 4.78 26.60
N ARG A 238 -3.47 5.19 26.24
CA ARG A 238 -4.35 5.94 27.13
C ARG A 238 -4.75 5.14 28.38
N MET A 239 -5.10 3.86 28.20
CA MET A 239 -5.40 2.94 29.29
C MET A 239 -4.24 2.88 30.29
N LEU A 240 -3.00 2.80 29.80
CA LEU A 240 -1.80 2.74 30.63
C LEU A 240 -1.53 4.04 31.40
N GLN A 241 -1.87 5.19 30.82
CA GLN A 241 -1.73 6.51 31.44
C GLN A 241 -2.80 6.83 32.48
N ALA A 242 -4.05 6.41 32.27
CA ALA A 242 -5.19 6.81 33.10
C ALA A 242 -5.14 6.29 34.56
N GLY A 243 -4.34 5.27 34.86
CA GLY A 243 -4.16 4.70 36.20
C GLY A 243 -5.37 4.00 36.82
N VAL A 244 -6.59 4.36 36.43
CA VAL A 244 -7.88 3.89 36.98
C VAL A 244 -8.71 3.23 35.87
N THR A 245 -9.41 2.14 36.22
CA THR A 245 -10.40 1.48 35.37
C THR A 245 -11.61 2.39 35.15
N SER A 246 -11.74 2.94 33.95
CA SER A 246 -12.94 3.68 33.56
C SER A 246 -14.14 2.73 33.46
N ILE A 247 -15.26 3.08 34.08
CA ILE A 247 -16.53 2.35 33.94
C ILE A 247 -16.98 2.46 32.49
N TYR A 248 -17.10 1.32 31.80
CA TYR A 248 -17.61 1.26 30.44
C TYR A 248 -19.06 1.73 30.41
N ARG A 249 -19.37 2.69 29.53
CA ARG A 249 -20.74 3.06 29.19
C ARG A 249 -21.07 2.42 27.85
N GLU A 250 -22.09 1.58 27.84
CA GLU A 250 -22.58 0.94 26.62
C GLU A 250 -23.17 2.00 25.69
N SER A 251 -22.63 2.10 24.47
CA SER A 251 -23.17 2.94 23.41
C SER A 251 -24.47 2.33 22.88
N GLY A 252 -25.62 2.79 23.38
CA GLY A 252 -26.95 2.31 22.96
C GLY A 252 -27.37 2.70 21.52
N GLY A 253 -26.44 3.12 20.66
CA GLY A 253 -26.74 3.53 19.29
C GLY A 253 -26.73 2.34 18.34
N LYS A 254 -27.86 2.07 17.68
CA LYS A 254 -27.92 1.09 16.58
C LYS A 254 -27.07 1.62 15.43
N ALA A 255 -26.03 0.87 15.05
CA ALA A 255 -25.15 1.23 13.96
C ALA A 255 -25.90 1.19 12.62
N GLU A 256 -25.92 2.32 11.91
CA GLU A 256 -26.31 2.37 10.49
C GLU A 256 -25.05 2.23 9.64
N GLY A 257 -24.82 1.03 9.10
CA GLY A 257 -23.66 0.73 8.25
C GLY A 257 -23.28 -0.74 8.24
N GLU A 258 -22.46 -1.16 7.27
CA GLU A 258 -21.90 -2.53 7.24
C GLU A 258 -20.86 -2.75 8.36
N GLU A 259 -20.29 -1.67 8.90
CA GLU A 259 -19.27 -1.72 9.93
C GLU A 259 -19.82 -1.26 11.29
N PRO A 260 -19.52 -1.97 12.38
CA PRO A 260 -19.77 -1.48 13.72
C PRO A 260 -18.94 -0.20 13.99
N PRO A 261 -19.45 0.69 14.86
CA PRO A 261 -18.70 1.83 15.39
C PRO A 261 -17.34 1.38 15.90
N LEU A 262 -16.33 2.26 15.77
CA LEU A 262 -14.95 1.92 16.14
C LEU A 262 -14.84 1.40 17.57
N VAL A 263 -15.58 1.99 18.52
CA VAL A 263 -15.60 1.54 19.93
C VAL A 263 -16.12 0.11 20.07
N ASP A 264 -17.21 -0.25 19.39
CA ASP A 264 -17.80 -1.58 19.42
C ASP A 264 -16.91 -2.60 18.72
N TRP A 265 -16.26 -2.20 17.62
CA TRP A 265 -15.27 -3.02 16.93
C TRP A 265 -14.06 -3.31 17.82
N VAL A 266 -13.51 -2.28 18.48
CA VAL A 266 -12.40 -2.45 19.43
C VAL A 266 -12.84 -3.31 20.62
N ALA A 267 -14.07 -3.18 21.12
CA ALA A 267 -14.59 -4.01 22.20
C ALA A 267 -14.56 -5.50 21.88
N ARG A 268 -14.74 -5.88 20.61
CA ARG A 268 -14.63 -7.27 20.17
C ARG A 268 -13.19 -7.76 20.10
N ILE A 269 -12.26 -6.94 19.63
CA ILE A 269 -10.86 -7.35 19.38
C ILE A 269 -9.99 -7.22 20.63
N ALA A 270 -10.13 -6.11 21.34
CA ALA A 270 -9.32 -5.67 22.46
C ALA A 270 -10.24 -5.06 23.54
N PRO A 271 -11.03 -5.86 24.27
CA PRO A 271 -12.08 -5.39 25.15
C PRO A 271 -11.60 -4.40 26.22
N GLY A 272 -10.42 -4.60 26.82
CA GLY A 272 -9.88 -3.66 27.81
C GLY A 272 -9.47 -2.30 27.22
N ALA A 273 -9.24 -2.22 25.90
CA ALA A 273 -8.96 -0.96 25.23
C ALA A 273 -10.23 -0.14 24.94
N ALA A 274 -11.41 -0.77 24.85
CA ALA A 274 -12.62 -0.16 24.31
C ALA A 274 -13.04 1.12 25.04
N ALA A 275 -12.99 1.12 26.37
CA ALA A 275 -13.34 2.29 27.18
C ALA A 275 -12.39 3.49 26.98
N PHE A 276 -11.23 3.25 26.37
CA PHE A 276 -10.22 4.25 26.06
C PHE A 276 -10.18 4.61 24.57
N VAL A 277 -11.08 4.08 23.75
CA VAL A 277 -11.26 4.51 22.36
C VAL A 277 -11.99 5.85 22.36
N ARG A 278 -11.45 6.83 21.64
CA ARG A 278 -12.18 8.07 21.40
C ARG A 278 -13.10 7.88 20.22
N THR A 279 -14.39 8.04 20.44
CA THR A 279 -15.32 8.26 19.35
C THR A 279 -15.10 9.68 18.86
N ALA A 280 -14.71 9.84 17.58
CA ALA A 280 -14.87 11.12 16.93
C ALA A 280 -16.37 11.45 17.03
N ARG A 281 -16.71 12.46 17.81
CA ARG A 281 -18.10 12.89 17.96
C ARG A 281 -18.52 13.35 16.56
N THR A 282 -19.27 12.53 15.84
CA THR A 282 -19.87 12.85 14.54
C THR A 282 -20.91 13.93 14.76
N ALA A 283 -20.44 15.15 14.97
CA ALA A 283 -21.27 16.33 15.06
C ALA A 283 -21.90 16.55 13.69
N GLY A 284 -23.12 16.06 13.49
CA GLY A 284 -23.96 16.41 12.34
C GLY A 284 -24.12 15.39 11.21
N ALA A 285 -24.02 14.08 11.47
CA ALA A 285 -24.21 13.04 10.44
C ALA A 285 -25.65 12.94 9.84
N GLY A 286 -26.59 13.80 10.24
CA GLY A 286 -28.02 13.69 9.90
C GLY A 286 -28.44 14.15 8.49
N ALA A 287 -27.57 14.68 7.63
CA ALA A 287 -28.04 15.26 6.35
C ALA A 287 -27.14 15.10 5.11
N GLY A 288 -26.01 14.37 5.16
CA GLY A 288 -25.04 14.38 4.05
C GLY A 288 -24.32 13.05 3.72
N ALA A 289 -24.68 11.94 4.36
CA ALA A 289 -23.92 10.69 4.26
C ALA A 289 -23.94 10.02 2.87
N GLU A 290 -24.95 10.26 2.04
CA GLU A 290 -24.99 9.72 0.67
C GLU A 290 -24.02 10.40 -0.31
N ALA A 291 -23.43 11.54 0.06
CA ALA A 291 -22.43 12.23 -0.76
C ALA A 291 -20.97 11.85 -0.41
N GLY A 292 -20.72 11.06 0.64
CA GLY A 292 -19.39 10.89 1.23
C GLY A 292 -18.35 10.16 0.37
N THR A 293 -18.74 9.18 -0.44
CA THR A 293 -17.80 8.43 -1.29
C THR A 293 -17.60 9.07 -2.67
N ALA A 294 -18.59 9.81 -3.17
CA ALA A 294 -18.44 10.69 -4.33
C ALA A 294 -17.74 12.01 -3.97
N GLY A 295 -17.80 12.45 -2.71
CA GLY A 295 -17.32 13.74 -2.22
C GLY A 295 -15.81 13.80 -1.91
N VAL A 296 -15.18 12.71 -1.47
CA VAL A 296 -13.69 12.67 -1.39
C VAL A 296 -13.07 12.61 -2.80
N ALA A 297 -13.81 12.13 -3.80
CA ALA A 297 -13.46 12.32 -5.21
C ALA A 297 -13.68 13.77 -5.70
N GLY A 298 -14.40 14.60 -4.94
CA GLY A 298 -14.64 16.03 -5.17
C GLY A 298 -13.83 16.97 -4.27
N ALA A 299 -12.91 16.47 -3.44
CA ALA A 299 -12.02 17.29 -2.62
C ALA A 299 -11.04 18.04 -3.53
N ALA A 300 -11.50 19.19 -4.03
CA ALA A 300 -10.96 19.92 -5.16
C ALA A 300 -10.82 19.02 -6.40
N GLU A 301 -11.93 18.80 -7.13
CA GLU A 301 -11.79 18.70 -8.58
C GLU A 301 -10.90 19.88 -8.98
N VAL A 302 -9.65 19.61 -9.36
CA VAL A 302 -8.69 20.63 -9.76
C VAL A 302 -9.17 21.14 -11.11
N THR A 303 -10.27 21.86 -11.07
CA THR A 303 -10.86 22.57 -12.19
C THR A 303 -9.84 23.65 -12.52
N GLY A 304 -9.19 23.49 -13.67
CA GLY A 304 -8.13 24.39 -14.10
C GLY A 304 -6.70 23.92 -13.81
N ILE A 305 -6.40 22.61 -13.91
CA ILE A 305 -4.99 22.21 -14.08
C ILE A 305 -4.45 22.93 -15.32
N ALA A 306 -3.44 23.77 -15.13
CA ALA A 306 -2.80 24.49 -16.21
C ALA A 306 -2.38 23.50 -17.32
N PRO A 307 -2.76 23.73 -18.59
CA PRO A 307 -2.41 22.81 -19.68
C PRO A 307 -0.90 22.52 -19.77
N ALA A 308 -0.06 23.49 -19.39
CA ALA A 308 1.39 23.35 -19.32
C ALA A 308 1.84 22.34 -18.25
N ALA A 309 1.28 22.42 -17.02
CA ALA A 309 1.59 21.47 -15.94
C ALA A 309 1.12 20.05 -16.31
N ARG A 310 -0.06 19.92 -16.91
CA ARG A 310 -0.55 18.64 -17.46
C ARG A 310 0.40 18.08 -18.51
N ALA A 311 0.78 18.89 -19.50
CA ALA A 311 1.71 18.49 -20.55
C ALA A 311 3.09 18.09 -19.99
N ALA A 312 3.59 18.79 -18.98
CA ALA A 312 4.84 18.48 -18.30
C ALA A 312 4.76 17.13 -17.55
N ALA A 313 3.67 16.90 -16.80
CA ALA A 313 3.43 15.63 -16.13
C ALA A 313 3.30 14.46 -17.13
N GLU A 314 2.63 14.68 -18.26
CA GLU A 314 2.57 13.70 -19.34
C GLU A 314 3.93 13.41 -19.96
N ALA A 315 4.76 14.44 -20.16
CA ALA A 315 6.12 14.31 -20.70
C ALA A 315 7.00 13.50 -19.74
N ARG A 316 6.96 13.80 -18.44
CA ARG A 316 7.66 13.05 -17.38
C ARG A 316 7.21 11.58 -17.29
N GLY A 317 5.92 11.32 -17.55
CA GLY A 317 5.35 9.98 -17.53
C GLY A 317 5.72 9.11 -18.72
N LYS A 318 6.14 9.70 -19.86
CA LYS A 318 6.53 8.96 -21.06
C LYS A 318 7.88 8.28 -20.84
N PRO A 319 8.03 6.99 -21.19
CA PRO A 319 9.35 6.37 -21.16
C PRO A 319 10.29 7.13 -22.11
N PRO A 320 11.58 7.25 -21.79
CA PRO A 320 12.53 7.83 -22.73
C PRO A 320 12.42 7.07 -24.05
N ARG A 321 12.24 7.79 -25.17
CA ARG A 321 12.19 7.22 -26.52
C ARG A 321 13.59 6.70 -26.88
N GLY A 322 13.94 5.54 -26.32
CA GLY A 322 15.29 4.98 -26.37
C GLY A 322 15.44 3.89 -27.44
N ARG A 323 16.67 3.83 -28.00
CA ARG A 323 17.22 2.86 -28.96
C ARG A 323 16.97 1.36 -28.65
N THR A 324 16.44 1.02 -27.50
CA THR A 324 16.36 -0.35 -26.98
C THR A 324 15.49 -1.28 -27.83
N MET A 325 14.38 -0.82 -28.41
CA MET A 325 13.59 -1.67 -29.32
C MET A 325 14.40 -2.00 -30.59
N ARG A 326 15.08 -1.01 -31.19
CA ARG A 326 15.97 -1.24 -32.34
C ARG A 326 17.14 -2.14 -31.97
N GLN A 327 17.74 -1.99 -30.79
CA GLN A 327 18.83 -2.83 -30.32
C GLN A 327 18.38 -4.26 -30.01
N LEU A 328 17.20 -4.47 -29.44
CA LEU A 328 16.64 -5.81 -29.21
C LEU A 328 16.29 -6.49 -30.53
N VAL A 329 15.66 -5.77 -31.46
CA VAL A 329 15.36 -6.29 -32.80
C VAL A 329 16.65 -6.59 -33.56
N MET A 330 17.66 -5.71 -33.50
CA MET A 330 18.96 -5.92 -34.12
C MET A 330 19.71 -7.09 -33.48
N LEU A 331 19.74 -7.20 -32.15
CA LEU A 331 20.35 -8.32 -31.44
C LEU A 331 19.67 -9.63 -31.83
N PHE A 332 18.34 -9.65 -31.89
CA PHE A 332 17.58 -10.82 -32.31
C PHE A 332 17.84 -11.16 -33.78
N ALA A 333 17.89 -10.16 -34.66
CA ALA A 333 18.22 -10.34 -36.08
C ALA A 333 19.66 -10.83 -36.28
N VAL A 334 20.63 -10.37 -35.48
CA VAL A 334 22.01 -10.83 -35.50
C VAL A 334 22.10 -12.26 -34.97
N LEU A 335 21.43 -12.60 -33.87
CA LEU A 335 21.38 -13.98 -33.35
C LEU A 335 20.73 -14.91 -34.37
N PHE A 336 19.58 -14.52 -34.93
CA PHE A 336 18.89 -15.29 -35.95
C PHE A 336 19.74 -15.44 -37.21
N GLY A 337 20.37 -14.35 -37.69
CA GLY A 337 21.27 -14.36 -38.83
C GLY A 337 22.52 -15.22 -38.59
N ALA A 338 23.08 -15.22 -37.39
CA ALA A 338 24.20 -16.08 -37.01
C ALA A 338 23.79 -17.57 -37.01
N VAL A 339 22.60 -17.90 -36.50
CA VAL A 339 22.07 -19.27 -36.58
C VAL A 339 21.90 -19.69 -38.04
N VAL A 340 21.29 -18.83 -38.88
CA VAL A 340 21.12 -19.08 -40.31
C VAL A 340 22.46 -19.24 -41.03
N ALA A 341 23.42 -18.36 -40.78
CA ALA A 341 24.75 -18.41 -41.40
C ALA A 341 25.54 -19.66 -41.00
N VAL A 342 25.44 -20.09 -39.74
CA VAL A 342 26.03 -21.36 -39.28
C VAL A 342 25.36 -22.55 -39.96
N MET A 343 24.05 -22.52 -40.17
CA MET A 343 23.35 -23.61 -40.88
C MET A 343 23.81 -23.73 -42.33
N PHE A 344 23.88 -22.64 -43.08
CA PHE A 344 24.26 -22.67 -44.49
C PHE A 344 25.77 -22.83 -44.70
N GLY A 345 26.61 -22.30 -43.80
CA GLY A 345 28.06 -22.38 -43.91
C GLY A 345 28.64 -23.78 -43.62
N ILE A 346 27.92 -24.66 -42.92
CA ILE A 346 28.37 -26.03 -42.63
C ILE A 346 28.25 -26.93 -43.88
N GLU A 347 27.29 -26.67 -44.77
CA GLU A 347 27.17 -27.44 -46.03
C GLU A 347 28.37 -27.16 -46.97
N ASP A 348 28.79 -25.89 -47.08
CA ASP A 348 29.92 -25.50 -47.96
C ASP A 348 31.30 -25.95 -47.44
N LEU A 349 31.45 -26.19 -46.13
CA LEU A 349 32.69 -26.70 -45.53
C LEU A 349 32.84 -28.22 -45.63
N SER A 350 31.83 -28.91 -46.15
CA SER A 350 31.90 -30.33 -46.44
C SER A 350 32.76 -30.55 -47.69
N VAL A 351 34.08 -30.67 -47.49
CA VAL A 351 35.02 -31.04 -48.56
C VAL A 351 34.49 -32.29 -49.26
N PRO A 352 34.25 -32.28 -50.59
CA PRO A 352 33.73 -33.43 -51.28
C PRO A 352 34.72 -34.59 -51.12
N SER A 353 34.37 -35.57 -50.30
CA SER A 353 35.16 -36.78 -50.16
C SER A 353 35.24 -37.48 -51.53
N PRO A 354 36.43 -37.84 -52.00
CA PRO A 354 36.57 -38.54 -53.28
C PRO A 354 35.73 -39.83 -53.24
N PRO A 355 35.07 -40.21 -54.35
CA PRO A 355 34.20 -41.36 -54.38
C PRO A 355 35.01 -42.63 -54.11
N VAL A 356 34.76 -43.29 -52.97
CA VAL A 356 35.33 -44.61 -52.67
C VAL A 356 34.50 -45.66 -53.42
N PRO A 357 35.06 -46.36 -54.42
CA PRO A 357 34.32 -47.37 -55.17
C PRO A 357 33.99 -48.57 -54.26
N GLY A 358 32.70 -48.85 -54.07
CA GLY A 358 32.22 -50.04 -53.35
C GLY A 358 31.93 -49.87 -51.85
N GLY A 359 32.11 -48.68 -51.29
CA GLY A 359 31.69 -48.38 -49.91
C GLY A 359 30.18 -48.13 -49.83
N ALA A 360 29.50 -48.74 -48.85
CA ALA A 360 28.11 -48.40 -48.52
C ALA A 360 27.97 -46.87 -48.43
N GLN A 361 26.94 -46.30 -49.06
CA GLN A 361 26.73 -44.86 -49.04
C GLN A 361 26.81 -44.37 -47.59
N PRO A 362 27.73 -43.45 -47.25
CA PRO A 362 27.74 -42.87 -45.92
C PRO A 362 26.37 -42.21 -45.75
N THR A 363 25.56 -42.76 -44.84
CA THR A 363 24.34 -42.09 -44.41
C THR A 363 24.78 -40.69 -43.98
N PRO A 364 24.25 -39.61 -44.59
CA PRO A 364 24.65 -38.26 -44.22
C PRO A 364 24.46 -38.14 -42.72
N ASP A 365 25.57 -37.97 -42.00
CA ASP A 365 25.56 -37.87 -40.55
C ASP A 365 24.81 -36.59 -40.19
N ALA A 366 23.50 -36.69 -39.97
CA ALA A 366 22.63 -35.58 -39.54
C ALA A 366 23.01 -35.02 -38.14
N PHE A 367 24.08 -35.55 -37.55
CA PHE A 367 24.50 -35.34 -36.18
C PHE A 367 25.07 -33.93 -35.86
N PRO A 368 25.89 -33.28 -36.71
CA PRO A 368 26.54 -32.01 -36.35
C PRO A 368 25.57 -30.84 -36.21
N GLY A 369 24.59 -30.73 -37.12
CA GLY A 369 23.59 -29.65 -37.09
C GLY A 369 22.66 -29.77 -35.88
N MET A 370 22.24 -30.99 -35.56
CA MET A 370 21.42 -31.27 -34.38
C MET A 370 22.14 -30.91 -33.07
N ALA A 371 23.41 -31.32 -32.94
CA ALA A 371 24.22 -30.99 -31.76
C ALA A 371 24.37 -29.47 -31.56
N MET A 372 24.58 -28.71 -32.65
CA MET A 372 24.69 -27.24 -32.60
C MET A 372 23.37 -26.58 -32.16
N ALA A 373 22.23 -27.02 -32.72
CA ALA A 373 20.91 -26.49 -32.36
C ALA A 373 20.57 -26.74 -30.88
N PHE A 374 20.83 -27.96 -30.38
CA PHE A 374 20.68 -28.27 -28.96
C PHE A 374 21.61 -27.44 -28.09
N ALA A 375 22.86 -27.23 -28.49
CA ALA A 375 23.80 -26.40 -27.75
C ALA A 375 23.30 -24.95 -27.64
N LEU A 376 22.82 -24.34 -28.73
CA LEU A 376 22.26 -22.99 -28.72
C LEU A 376 21.00 -22.89 -27.83
N CYS A 377 20.12 -23.88 -27.90
CA CYS A 377 18.93 -23.95 -27.02
C CYS A 377 19.32 -24.08 -25.56
N ALA A 378 20.31 -24.92 -25.25
CA ALA A 378 20.83 -25.11 -23.90
C ALA A 378 21.47 -23.81 -23.36
N VAL A 379 22.21 -23.07 -24.18
CA VAL A 379 22.77 -21.76 -23.83
C VAL A 379 21.65 -20.74 -23.55
N ALA A 380 20.65 -20.66 -24.43
CA ALA A 380 19.52 -19.75 -24.25
C ALA A 380 18.70 -20.08 -22.99
N MET A 381 18.42 -21.36 -22.75
CA MET A 381 17.70 -21.82 -21.56
C MET A 381 18.51 -21.56 -20.28
N THR A 382 19.82 -21.82 -20.29
CA THR A 382 20.72 -21.50 -19.17
C THR A 382 20.72 -20.00 -18.88
N ALA A 383 20.74 -19.15 -19.91
CA ALA A 383 20.65 -17.69 -19.74
C ALA A 383 19.30 -17.24 -19.15
N ILE A 384 18.18 -17.81 -19.62
CA ILE A 384 16.83 -17.51 -19.10
C ILE A 384 16.69 -17.95 -17.65
N VAL A 385 17.11 -19.17 -17.33
CA VAL A 385 17.05 -19.73 -15.97
C VAL A 385 17.98 -18.94 -15.05
N GLY A 386 19.21 -18.65 -15.47
CA GLY A 386 20.17 -17.84 -14.74
C GLY A 386 19.64 -16.44 -14.44
N PHE A 387 19.02 -15.78 -15.43
CA PHE A 387 18.37 -14.48 -15.22
C PHE A 387 17.16 -14.59 -14.27
N ALA A 388 16.33 -15.62 -14.39
CA ALA A 388 15.21 -15.85 -13.48
C ALA A 388 15.68 -16.10 -12.03
N MET A 389 16.76 -16.88 -11.84
CA MET A 389 17.40 -17.10 -10.54
C MET A 389 18.00 -15.82 -9.99
N TYR A 390 18.64 -15.00 -10.82
CA TYR A 390 19.15 -13.69 -10.44
C TYR A 390 18.02 -12.77 -9.96
N VAL A 391 16.92 -12.66 -10.72
CA VAL A 391 15.75 -11.85 -10.32
C VAL A 391 15.16 -12.35 -9.00
N ARG A 392 15.06 -13.67 -8.79
CA ARG A 392 14.62 -14.26 -7.52
C ARG A 392 15.58 -13.94 -6.37
N ALA A 393 16.89 -14.00 -6.59
CA ALA A 393 17.88 -13.63 -5.59
C ALA A 393 17.75 -12.16 -5.19
N GLN A 394 17.57 -11.25 -6.15
CA GLN A 394 17.33 -9.82 -5.88
C GLN A 394 15.99 -9.60 -5.16
N GLY A 395 14.94 -10.34 -5.52
CA GLY A 395 13.66 -10.32 -4.81
C GLY A 395 13.79 -10.73 -3.34
N ARG A 396 14.57 -11.78 -3.04
CA ARG A 396 14.86 -12.19 -1.66
C ARG A 396 15.67 -11.15 -0.89
N LYS A 397 16.64 -10.49 -1.53
CA LYS A 397 17.38 -9.36 -0.92
C LYS A 397 16.44 -8.20 -0.57
N LEU A 398 15.56 -7.81 -1.50
CA LEU A 398 14.54 -6.79 -1.26
C LEU A 398 13.65 -7.16 -0.06
N LEU A 399 13.09 -8.38 -0.03
CA LEU A 399 12.26 -8.83 1.09
C LEU A 399 13.01 -8.87 2.42
N THR A 400 14.30 -9.24 2.41
CA THR A 400 15.15 -9.22 3.61
C THR A 400 15.34 -7.79 4.10
N ALA A 401 15.60 -6.84 3.19
CA ALA A 401 15.75 -5.43 3.56
C ALA A 401 14.45 -4.82 4.12
N LEU A 402 13.29 -5.14 3.53
CA LEU A 402 11.99 -4.75 4.09
C LEU A 402 11.77 -5.33 5.49
N ALA A 403 12.21 -6.57 5.71
CA ALA A 403 12.13 -7.20 7.02
C ALA A 403 13.11 -6.58 8.04
N SER A 404 14.26 -6.07 7.60
CA SER A 404 15.18 -5.28 8.44
C SER A 404 14.56 -3.93 8.82
N LEU A 405 13.92 -3.22 7.87
CA LEU A 405 13.18 -1.98 8.16
C LEU A 405 12.14 -2.19 9.26
N GLY A 406 11.32 -3.25 9.14
CA GLY A 406 10.29 -3.55 10.14
C GLY A 406 10.85 -3.90 11.53
N ARG A 407 12.12 -4.31 11.61
CA ARG A 407 12.81 -4.58 12.89
C ARG A 407 13.55 -3.36 13.45
N GLY A 408 13.53 -2.23 12.76
CA GLY A 408 14.26 -1.03 13.16
C GLY A 408 15.72 -1.00 12.72
N ASP A 409 16.20 -2.00 11.96
CA ASP A 409 17.52 -1.96 11.32
C ASP A 409 17.44 -1.16 10.00
N GLU A 410 17.26 0.15 10.16
CA GLU A 410 17.02 1.07 9.05
C GLU A 410 18.29 1.26 8.20
N ASP A 411 19.45 1.46 8.83
CA ASP A 411 20.72 1.67 8.12
C ASP A 411 21.14 0.44 7.31
N GLY A 412 21.05 -0.75 7.90
CA GLY A 412 21.32 -2.01 7.22
C GLY A 412 20.37 -2.22 6.03
N ALA A 413 19.08 -1.92 6.21
CA ALA A 413 18.11 -2.01 5.14
C ALA A 413 18.37 -1.02 4.00
N VAL A 414 18.69 0.25 4.31
CA VAL A 414 19.01 1.28 3.30
C VAL A 414 20.21 0.87 2.46
N SER A 415 21.25 0.30 3.08
CA SER A 415 22.42 -0.22 2.38
C SER A 415 22.03 -1.32 1.36
N VAL A 416 21.26 -2.33 1.80
CA VAL A 416 20.81 -3.42 0.92
C VAL A 416 19.87 -2.91 -0.17
N LEU A 417 18.94 -2.00 0.15
CA LEU A 417 18.02 -1.41 -0.83
C LEU A 417 18.78 -0.61 -1.90
N THR A 418 19.84 0.10 -1.51
CA THR A 418 20.70 0.82 -2.46
C THR A 418 21.41 -0.14 -3.42
N GLU A 419 21.94 -1.26 -2.90
CA GLU A 419 22.50 -2.33 -3.73
C GLU A 419 21.45 -2.86 -4.73
N VAL A 420 20.26 -3.19 -4.24
CA VAL A 420 19.16 -3.72 -5.05
C VAL A 420 18.64 -2.70 -6.07
N GLY A 421 18.60 -1.41 -5.75
CA GLY A 421 18.24 -0.32 -6.67
C GLY A 421 19.19 -0.23 -7.86
N SER A 422 20.46 -0.61 -7.68
CA SER A 422 21.45 -0.66 -8.77
C SER A 422 21.33 -1.90 -9.67
N ALA A 423 20.55 -2.92 -9.27
CA ALA A 423 20.49 -4.22 -9.95
C ALA A 423 19.87 -4.16 -11.36
N ARG A 424 20.24 -5.13 -12.21
CA ARG A 424 19.67 -5.31 -13.58
C ARG A 424 18.31 -6.01 -13.58
N ALA A 425 17.52 -5.81 -12.53
CA ALA A 425 16.18 -6.36 -12.34
C ALA A 425 15.17 -5.20 -12.21
N PRO A 426 14.69 -4.60 -13.31
CA PRO A 426 14.02 -3.30 -13.30
C PRO A 426 12.84 -3.15 -12.34
N LEU A 427 11.99 -4.17 -12.23
CA LEU A 427 10.84 -4.15 -11.31
C LEU A 427 11.28 -4.15 -9.83
N ILE A 428 12.29 -4.96 -9.51
CA ILE A 428 12.83 -5.06 -8.15
C ILE A 428 13.60 -3.80 -7.78
N ALA A 429 14.40 -3.28 -8.71
CA ALA A 429 15.12 -2.02 -8.54
C ALA A 429 14.16 -0.83 -8.37
N ALA A 430 13.09 -0.75 -9.17
CA ALA A 430 12.07 0.29 -9.02
C ALA A 430 11.35 0.21 -7.67
N GLN A 431 11.04 -1.00 -7.19
CA GLN A 431 10.47 -1.18 -5.86
C GLN A 431 11.44 -0.76 -4.74
N ALA A 432 12.73 -1.08 -4.88
CA ALA A 432 13.74 -0.65 -3.92
C ALA A 432 13.84 0.88 -3.86
N HIS A 433 13.83 1.56 -5.01
CA HIS A 433 13.78 3.02 -5.07
C HIS A 433 12.50 3.61 -4.46
N LEU A 434 11.34 2.99 -4.67
CA LEU A 434 10.10 3.41 -4.00
C LEU A 434 10.22 3.31 -2.48
N THR A 435 10.80 2.22 -1.96
CA THR A 435 11.05 2.07 -0.53
C THR A 435 12.08 3.08 -0.01
N LEU A 436 13.16 3.32 -0.74
CA LEU A 436 14.17 4.34 -0.39
C LEU A 436 13.56 5.74 -0.38
N ALA A 437 12.72 6.08 -1.35
CA ALA A 437 12.01 7.35 -1.37
C ALA A 437 11.17 7.55 -0.10
N GLY A 438 10.41 6.53 0.32
CA GLY A 438 9.68 6.57 1.59
C GLY A 438 10.60 6.72 2.82
N VAL A 439 11.75 6.04 2.86
CA VAL A 439 12.73 6.22 3.96
C VAL A 439 13.25 7.66 4.01
N LYS A 440 13.66 8.21 2.86
CA LYS A 440 14.19 9.57 2.75
C LYS A 440 13.15 10.62 3.09
N GLU A 441 11.90 10.41 2.68
CA GLU A 441 10.76 11.24 3.05
C GLU A 441 10.57 11.29 4.58
N ARG A 442 10.58 10.14 5.27
CA ARG A 442 10.51 10.08 6.75
C ARG A 442 11.63 10.84 7.44
N HIS A 443 12.81 10.85 6.82
CA HIS A 443 13.99 11.54 7.32
C HIS A 443 14.02 13.03 6.95
N THR A 444 12.97 13.55 6.31
CA THR A 444 12.87 14.93 5.81
C THR A 444 13.89 15.27 4.70
N GLU A 445 14.51 14.25 4.11
CA GLU A 445 15.45 14.36 2.98
C GLU A 445 14.67 14.39 1.65
N LEU A 446 13.81 15.40 1.47
CA LEU A 446 12.80 15.43 0.39
C LEU A 446 13.40 15.41 -1.03
N GLU A 447 14.54 16.07 -1.23
CA GLU A 447 15.24 16.07 -2.52
C GLU A 447 15.75 14.67 -2.88
N ALA A 448 16.35 13.97 -1.91
CA ALA A 448 16.81 12.60 -2.10
C ALA A 448 15.63 11.64 -2.32
N ALA A 449 14.50 11.87 -1.65
CA ALA A 449 13.27 11.12 -1.90
C ALA A 449 12.79 11.30 -3.34
N LEU A 450 12.79 12.54 -3.85
CA LEU A 450 12.39 12.87 -5.21
C LEU A 450 13.33 12.22 -6.24
N GLN A 451 14.65 12.29 -5.99
CA GLN A 451 15.65 11.64 -6.82
C GLN A 451 15.38 10.12 -6.92
N HIS A 452 15.09 9.44 -5.82
CA HIS A 452 14.76 8.03 -5.87
C HIS A 452 13.45 7.73 -6.61
N CYS A 453 12.43 8.59 -6.52
CA CYS A 453 11.25 8.46 -7.37
C CYS A 453 11.62 8.52 -8.86
N GLU A 454 12.48 9.46 -9.25
CA GLU A 454 12.95 9.62 -10.63
C GLU A 454 13.80 8.44 -11.10
N GLU A 455 14.73 7.97 -10.28
CA GLU A 455 15.57 6.80 -10.55
C GLU A 455 14.71 5.53 -10.72
N GLY A 456 13.72 5.34 -9.84
CA GLY A 456 12.76 4.24 -9.91
C GLY A 456 11.93 4.26 -11.20
N LEU A 457 11.41 5.43 -11.59
CA LEU A 457 10.74 5.62 -12.88
C LEU A 457 11.69 5.39 -14.07
N GLY A 458 12.95 5.76 -13.90
CA GLY A 458 14.05 5.52 -14.82
C GLY A 458 14.38 4.04 -15.02
N LYS A 459 14.14 3.16 -14.03
CA LYS A 459 14.26 1.69 -14.23
C LYS A 459 13.17 1.15 -15.15
N LEU A 460 11.99 1.77 -15.17
CA LEU A 460 10.82 1.32 -15.92
C LEU A 460 10.80 1.82 -17.38
N THR A 461 11.94 1.78 -18.09
CA THR A 461 12.05 2.33 -19.46
C THR A 461 11.22 1.59 -20.51
N LEU A 462 11.02 0.27 -20.36
CA LEU A 462 10.29 -0.52 -21.35
C LEU A 462 8.77 -0.50 -21.08
N PRO A 463 7.93 -0.40 -22.14
CA PRO A 463 6.46 -0.49 -21.99
C PRO A 463 6.00 -1.76 -21.27
N SER A 464 6.69 -2.89 -21.47
CA SER A 464 6.39 -4.15 -20.77
C SER A 464 6.64 -4.06 -19.26
N TRP A 465 7.68 -3.34 -18.82
CA TRP A 465 7.95 -3.13 -17.40
C TRP A 465 6.96 -2.17 -16.77
N ARG A 466 6.61 -1.07 -17.44
CA ARG A 466 5.52 -0.18 -17.00
C ARG A 466 4.19 -0.91 -16.87
N ALA A 467 3.85 -1.77 -17.83
CA ALA A 467 2.63 -2.58 -17.77
C ALA A 467 2.67 -3.65 -16.66
N SER A 468 3.85 -4.16 -16.29
CA SER A 468 3.99 -5.08 -15.15
C SER A 468 4.03 -4.35 -13.80
N ALA A 469 4.39 -3.08 -13.80
CA ALA A 469 4.45 -2.22 -12.62
C ALA A 469 3.16 -1.42 -12.38
N SER A 470 2.19 -1.46 -13.31
CA SER A 470 1.02 -0.57 -13.33
C SER A 470 0.06 -0.76 -12.17
N ASP A 471 0.10 -1.91 -11.50
CA ASP A 471 -0.80 -2.21 -10.40
C ASP A 471 -0.40 -1.54 -9.08
N LEU A 472 0.91 -1.34 -8.86
CA LEU A 472 1.42 -0.92 -7.55
C LEU A 472 2.65 -0.02 -7.65
N ILE A 473 3.73 -0.49 -8.27
CA ILE A 473 5.05 0.18 -8.23
C ILE A 473 5.04 1.50 -9.00
N LEU A 474 4.55 1.48 -10.24
CA LEU A 474 4.50 2.68 -11.09
C LEU A 474 3.57 3.75 -10.50
N PRO A 475 2.30 3.46 -10.17
CA PRO A 475 1.45 4.46 -9.52
C PRO A 475 1.99 4.89 -8.16
N GLY A 476 2.64 4.01 -7.39
CA GLY A 476 3.29 4.38 -6.12
C GLY A 476 4.42 5.40 -6.28
N LEU A 477 5.30 5.21 -7.27
CA LEU A 477 6.36 6.18 -7.58
C LEU A 477 5.80 7.54 -8.03
N LEU A 478 4.73 7.53 -8.83
CA LEU A 478 4.07 8.76 -9.28
C LEU A 478 3.35 9.47 -8.14
N ALA A 479 2.70 8.72 -7.25
CA ALA A 479 2.01 9.25 -6.09
C ALA A 479 2.99 9.89 -5.08
N GLU A 480 4.09 9.22 -4.77
CA GLU A 480 5.12 9.76 -3.89
C GLU A 480 5.72 11.04 -4.49
N ARG A 481 6.02 11.03 -5.79
CA ARG A 481 6.51 12.23 -6.49
C ARG A 481 5.49 13.38 -6.44
N ALA A 482 4.20 13.10 -6.62
CA ALA A 482 3.17 14.12 -6.53
C ALA A 482 3.10 14.75 -5.12
N PHE A 483 3.24 13.94 -4.08
CA PHE A 483 3.36 14.43 -2.70
C PHE A 483 4.60 15.30 -2.54
N LEU A 484 5.76 14.86 -3.01
CA LEU A 484 7.00 15.64 -2.92
C LEU A 484 6.91 16.98 -3.68
N PHE A 485 6.25 17.01 -4.84
CA PHE A 485 5.94 18.27 -5.53
C PHE A 485 5.02 19.19 -4.72
N ALA A 486 4.03 18.65 -4.00
CA ALA A 486 3.17 19.45 -3.15
C ALA A 486 3.94 20.10 -2.00
N VAL A 487 4.82 19.34 -1.34
CA VAL A 487 5.65 19.82 -0.23
C VAL A 487 6.69 20.84 -0.70
N ASP A 488 7.25 20.67 -1.91
CA ASP A 488 8.21 21.60 -2.52
C ASP A 488 7.56 22.88 -3.08
N GLY A 489 6.25 23.09 -2.87
CA GLY A 489 5.53 24.26 -3.37
C GLY A 489 5.19 24.22 -4.85
N ARG A 490 5.44 23.10 -5.54
CA ARG A 490 5.11 22.87 -6.96
C ARG A 490 3.67 22.38 -7.11
N ALA A 491 2.73 23.19 -6.64
CA ALA A 491 1.32 22.81 -6.50
C ALA A 491 0.66 22.36 -7.80
N GLU A 492 0.91 23.04 -8.92
CA GLU A 492 0.35 22.69 -10.23
C GLU A 492 0.88 21.35 -10.75
N ASP A 493 2.17 21.07 -10.56
CA ASP A 493 2.77 19.80 -10.93
C ASP A 493 2.19 18.64 -10.09
N ALA A 494 2.03 18.85 -8.78
CA ALA A 494 1.42 17.87 -7.89
C ALA A 494 -0.02 17.53 -8.31
N ALA A 495 -0.83 18.56 -8.56
CA ALA A 495 -2.20 18.41 -9.02
C ALA A 495 -2.29 17.68 -10.37
N ALA A 496 -1.42 18.04 -11.32
CA ALA A 496 -1.34 17.38 -12.62
C ALA A 496 -0.98 15.89 -12.51
N GLU A 497 -0.01 15.54 -11.66
CA GLU A 497 0.39 14.14 -11.44
C GLU A 497 -0.73 13.32 -10.79
N VAL A 498 -1.43 13.86 -9.78
CA VAL A 498 -2.58 13.18 -9.15
C VAL A 498 -3.74 12.97 -10.12
N ALA A 499 -4.04 13.95 -10.97
CA ALA A 499 -5.08 13.82 -11.99
C ALA A 499 -4.73 12.70 -12.98
N LEU A 500 -3.49 12.71 -13.52
CA LEU A 500 -3.03 11.65 -14.41
C LEU A 500 -2.99 10.28 -13.73
N LEU A 501 -2.69 10.23 -12.43
CA LEU A 501 -2.74 8.99 -11.64
C LEU A 501 -4.15 8.42 -11.62
N GLY A 502 -5.16 9.25 -11.36
CA GLY A 502 -6.57 8.85 -11.38
C GLY A 502 -7.07 8.41 -12.75
N GLU A 503 -6.65 9.10 -13.82
CA GLU A 503 -7.02 8.75 -15.20
C GLU A 503 -6.37 7.45 -15.67
N ARG A 504 -5.07 7.25 -15.38
CA ARG A 504 -4.29 6.12 -15.93
C ARG A 504 -4.31 4.87 -15.06
N PHE A 505 -4.53 5.01 -13.77
CA PHE A 505 -4.47 3.92 -12.80
C PHE A 505 -5.69 3.93 -11.86
N PRO A 506 -6.94 3.90 -12.39
CA PRO A 506 -8.14 3.93 -11.56
C PRO A 506 -8.24 2.71 -10.62
N GLY A 507 -7.57 1.61 -10.93
CA GLY A 507 -7.49 0.41 -10.09
C GLY A 507 -6.37 0.43 -9.03
N TYR A 508 -5.61 1.51 -8.90
CA TYR A 508 -4.55 1.61 -7.89
C TYR A 508 -5.15 1.64 -6.49
N ALA A 509 -4.80 0.64 -5.67
CA ALA A 509 -5.47 0.40 -4.38
C ALA A 509 -5.33 1.56 -3.37
N TYR A 510 -4.27 2.36 -3.49
CA TYR A 510 -3.96 3.48 -2.59
C TYR A 510 -4.32 4.85 -3.20
N LEU A 511 -5.02 4.90 -4.34
CA LEU A 511 -5.37 6.17 -4.99
C LEU A 511 -6.13 7.14 -4.06
N PRO A 512 -7.14 6.72 -3.27
CA PRO A 512 -7.82 7.62 -2.34
C PRO A 512 -6.88 8.18 -1.25
N THR A 513 -6.07 7.30 -0.65
CA THR A 513 -5.05 7.69 0.34
C THR A 513 -4.09 8.72 -0.22
N MET A 514 -3.61 8.52 -1.45
CA MET A 514 -2.65 9.42 -2.08
C MET A 514 -3.27 10.76 -2.46
N ARG A 515 -4.52 10.78 -2.92
CA ARG A 515 -5.26 12.03 -3.15
C ARG A 515 -5.38 12.85 -1.87
N LEU A 516 -5.74 12.20 -0.78
CA LEU A 516 -5.85 12.85 0.52
C LEU A 516 -4.50 13.37 1.01
N ARG A 517 -3.44 12.54 0.96
CA ARG A 517 -2.09 12.93 1.35
C ARG A 517 -1.57 14.14 0.57
N VAL A 518 -1.75 14.16 -0.76
CA VAL A 518 -1.38 15.31 -1.60
C VAL A 518 -2.25 16.52 -1.27
N GLY A 519 -3.56 16.33 -1.06
CA GLY A 519 -4.47 17.40 -0.67
C GLY A 519 -4.07 18.06 0.66
N LEU A 520 -3.73 17.25 1.67
CA LEU A 520 -3.24 17.71 2.97
C LEU A 520 -1.95 18.54 2.81
N ALA A 521 -0.98 18.03 2.03
CA ALA A 521 0.26 18.76 1.77
C ALA A 521 0.03 20.08 1.02
N LEU A 522 -0.85 20.10 0.01
CA LEU A 522 -1.19 21.32 -0.73
C LEU A 522 -1.91 22.36 0.15
N ALA A 523 -2.84 21.94 1.00
CA ALA A 523 -3.51 22.84 1.94
C ALA A 523 -2.54 23.38 2.99
N ALA A 524 -1.71 22.50 3.56
CA ALA A 524 -0.67 22.86 4.52
C ALA A 524 0.32 23.87 3.94
N GLN A 525 0.76 23.67 2.70
CA GLN A 525 1.72 24.57 2.06
C GLN A 525 1.13 25.95 1.71
N ARG A 526 -0.18 26.04 1.51
CA ARG A 526 -0.88 27.34 1.41
C ARG A 526 -1.10 28.03 2.76
N GLY A 527 -0.76 27.38 3.87
CA GLY A 527 -1.11 27.84 5.22
C GLY A 527 -2.60 27.73 5.54
N ASP A 528 -3.36 26.94 4.77
CA ASP A 528 -4.80 26.76 4.92
C ASP A 528 -5.12 25.72 6.00
N VAL A 529 -5.05 26.15 7.26
CA VAL A 529 -5.29 25.28 8.42
C VAL A 529 -6.71 24.71 8.44
N HIS A 530 -7.71 25.50 8.03
CA HIS A 530 -9.10 25.03 7.92
C HIS A 530 -9.26 24.01 6.80
N GLY A 531 -8.59 24.19 5.66
CA GLY A 531 -8.55 23.21 4.58
C GLY A 531 -7.93 21.87 5.01
N VAL A 532 -6.83 21.91 5.77
CA VAL A 532 -6.23 20.70 6.38
C VAL A 532 -7.22 20.02 7.32
N ALA A 533 -7.91 20.78 8.19
CA ALA A 533 -8.92 20.25 9.09
C ALA A 533 -10.10 19.61 8.34
N ALA A 534 -10.60 20.26 7.29
CA ALA A 534 -11.71 19.77 6.47
C ALA A 534 -11.36 18.47 5.73
N LEU A 535 -10.16 18.40 5.15
CA LEU A 535 -9.64 17.16 4.55
C LEU A 535 -9.45 16.06 5.60
N GLY A 536 -9.04 16.44 6.81
CA GLY A 536 -8.88 15.54 7.95
C GLY A 536 -10.16 14.81 8.37
N GLU A 537 -11.34 15.41 8.16
CA GLU A 537 -12.63 14.73 8.41
C GLU A 537 -12.88 13.57 7.43
N GLY A 538 -12.31 13.65 6.22
CA GLY A 538 -12.38 12.62 5.18
C GLY A 538 -11.33 11.51 5.31
N ILE A 539 -10.51 11.51 6.37
CA ILE A 539 -9.48 10.48 6.59
C ILE A 539 -10.08 9.08 6.65
N HIS A 540 -11.28 8.94 7.21
CA HIS A 540 -11.94 7.66 7.39
C HIS A 540 -10.96 6.55 7.82
N GLU A 541 -11.11 5.33 7.31
CA GLU A 541 -10.23 4.19 7.53
C GLU A 541 -9.15 4.07 6.45
N LEU A 542 -8.79 5.18 5.79
CA LEU A 542 -7.78 5.14 4.73
C LEU A 542 -6.40 4.79 5.33
N PRO A 543 -5.61 3.90 4.68
CA PRO A 543 -4.32 3.45 5.19
C PRO A 543 -3.25 4.55 5.04
N LEU A 544 -3.35 5.59 5.86
CA LEU A 544 -2.40 6.69 5.93
C LEU A 544 -1.16 6.31 6.75
N SER A 545 -0.06 7.05 6.57
CA SER A 545 1.05 6.95 7.52
C SER A 545 0.66 7.62 8.85
N MET A 546 1.35 7.30 9.95
CA MET A 546 1.13 7.98 11.22
C MET A 546 1.35 9.50 11.10
N ARG A 547 2.31 9.93 10.27
CA ARG A 547 2.61 11.34 10.01
C ARG A 547 1.46 12.07 9.33
N ASP A 548 0.85 11.44 8.33
CA ASP A 548 -0.30 12.05 7.62
C ASP A 548 -1.54 12.14 8.53
N GLU A 549 -1.80 11.10 9.34
CA GLU A 549 -2.86 11.15 10.36
C GLU A 549 -2.60 12.27 11.37
N LEU A 550 -1.37 12.36 11.89
CA LEU A 550 -0.99 13.38 12.85
C LEU A 550 -1.12 14.78 12.26
N LEU A 551 -0.71 14.99 11.00
CA LEU A 551 -0.87 16.27 10.30
C LEU A 551 -2.34 16.72 10.28
N ALA A 552 -3.25 15.80 9.97
CA ALA A 552 -4.66 16.13 9.95
C ALA A 552 -5.25 16.35 11.35
N ASP A 553 -4.83 15.57 12.35
CA ASP A 553 -5.22 15.80 13.74
C ASP A 553 -4.74 17.17 14.24
N LEU A 554 -3.51 17.57 13.91
CA LEU A 554 -2.96 18.88 14.21
C LEU A 554 -3.72 19.99 13.48
N GLY A 555 -4.08 19.79 12.21
CA GLY A 555 -4.93 20.72 11.46
C GLY A 555 -6.30 20.92 12.12
N ARG A 556 -6.96 19.83 12.53
CA ARG A 556 -8.24 19.89 13.27
C ARG A 556 -8.10 20.63 14.59
N ALA A 557 -7.08 20.31 15.38
CA ALA A 557 -6.82 20.97 16.66
C ALA A 557 -6.49 22.45 16.50
N ALA A 558 -5.72 22.82 15.47
CA ALA A 558 -5.37 24.21 15.19
C ALA A 558 -6.57 25.02 14.65
N ALA A 559 -7.46 24.41 13.87
CA ALA A 559 -8.63 25.08 13.31
C ALA A 559 -9.79 25.24 14.31
N ARG A 560 -9.97 24.25 15.20
CA ARG A 560 -11.13 24.14 16.12
C ARG A 560 -10.71 23.53 17.47
N PRO A 561 -9.85 24.21 18.24
CA PRO A 561 -9.33 23.68 19.52
C PRO A 561 -10.44 23.34 20.52
N GLU A 562 -11.54 24.10 20.51
CA GLU A 562 -12.72 23.92 21.36
C GLU A 562 -13.48 22.62 21.09
N VAL A 563 -13.53 22.17 19.83
CA VAL A 563 -14.19 20.91 19.44
C VAL A 563 -13.31 19.71 19.81
N VAL A 564 -12.00 19.87 19.63
CA VAL A 564 -11.01 18.81 19.85
C VAL A 564 -10.76 18.56 21.34
N GLY A 565 -10.76 19.62 22.16
CA GLY A 565 -10.66 19.55 23.61
C GLY A 565 -9.23 19.39 24.14
N ALA A 566 -9.01 19.85 25.37
CA ALA A 566 -7.68 19.94 26.00
C ALA A 566 -6.94 18.60 26.08
N VAL A 567 -7.66 17.49 26.31
CA VAL A 567 -7.05 16.16 26.44
C VAL A 567 -6.49 15.66 25.11
N GLU A 568 -7.08 16.04 23.97
CA GLU A 568 -6.52 15.69 22.65
C GLU A 568 -5.33 16.57 22.28
N ILE A 569 -5.42 17.86 22.57
CA ILE A 569 -4.30 18.79 22.39
C ILE A 569 -3.08 18.33 23.19
N ALA A 570 -3.27 17.91 24.45
CA ALA A 570 -2.21 17.37 25.27
C ALA A 570 -1.59 16.08 24.69
N ARG A 571 -2.42 15.18 24.13
CA ARG A 571 -1.93 13.98 23.41
C ARG A 571 -1.06 14.37 22.24
N LEU A 572 -1.54 15.26 21.37
CA LEU A 572 -0.83 15.69 20.17
C LEU A 572 0.54 16.31 20.49
N LYS A 573 0.60 17.12 21.56
CA LYS A 573 1.88 17.66 22.06
C LYS A 573 2.81 16.59 22.60
N ALA A 574 2.28 15.60 23.32
CA ALA A 574 3.08 14.48 23.79
C ALA A 574 3.63 13.65 22.62
N GLU A 575 2.81 13.40 21.59
CA GLU A 575 3.21 12.61 20.41
C GLU A 575 4.31 13.30 19.61
N LEU A 576 4.22 14.62 19.40
CA LEU A 576 5.28 15.43 18.78
C LEU A 576 6.57 15.39 19.60
N ARG A 577 6.48 15.51 20.93
CA ARG A 577 7.63 15.48 21.84
C ARG A 577 8.32 14.11 21.88
N ASP A 578 7.52 13.05 21.90
CA ASP A 578 7.99 11.66 22.00
C ASP A 578 8.59 11.16 20.68
N ASP A 579 8.30 11.83 19.55
CA ASP A 579 8.89 11.51 18.25
C ASP A 579 9.43 12.77 17.52
N PRO A 580 10.68 13.15 17.82
CA PRO A 580 11.32 14.29 17.17
C PRO A 580 11.48 14.14 15.64
N ARG A 581 11.46 12.92 15.10
CA ARG A 581 11.52 12.72 13.65
C ARG A 581 10.21 13.18 13.02
N THR A 582 9.09 12.79 13.61
CA THR A 582 7.76 13.21 13.18
C THR A 582 7.54 14.71 13.35
N GLU A 583 7.99 15.31 14.46
CA GLU A 583 7.95 16.78 14.63
C GLU A 583 8.70 17.52 13.53
N ARG A 584 9.95 17.11 13.23
CA ARG A 584 10.73 17.69 12.11
C ARG A 584 10.03 17.54 10.78
N TRP A 585 9.38 16.40 10.54
CA TRP A 585 8.62 16.17 9.34
C TRP A 585 7.43 17.12 9.22
N VAL A 586 6.63 17.27 10.28
CA VAL A 586 5.48 18.21 10.28
C VAL A 586 5.96 19.64 10.11
N ALA A 587 7.06 20.02 10.77
CA ALA A 587 7.65 21.35 10.62
C ALA A 587 8.10 21.63 9.17
N ARG A 588 8.56 20.60 8.44
CA ARG A 588 8.96 20.71 7.03
C ARG A 588 7.75 20.74 6.09
N VAL A 589 6.76 19.90 6.31
CA VAL A 589 5.60 19.71 5.40
C VAL A 589 4.51 20.75 5.64
N ALA A 590 4.32 21.18 6.89
CA ALA A 590 3.19 21.98 7.32
C ALA A 590 3.57 23.01 8.42
N PRO A 591 4.56 23.89 8.19
CA PRO A 591 5.04 24.82 9.20
C PRO A 591 3.93 25.74 9.76
N ALA A 592 2.99 26.16 8.90
CA ALA A 592 1.86 27.00 9.30
C ALA A 592 0.88 26.27 10.24
N VAL A 593 0.60 24.98 9.99
CA VAL A 593 -0.26 24.16 10.86
C VAL A 593 0.39 23.98 12.22
N LEU A 594 1.69 23.64 12.25
CA LEU A 594 2.43 23.47 13.50
C LEU A 594 2.47 24.76 14.32
N LYS A 595 2.71 25.90 13.66
CA LYS A 595 2.70 27.22 14.29
C LYS A 595 1.31 27.61 14.83
N ALA A 596 0.25 27.31 14.10
CA ALA A 596 -1.12 27.56 14.57
C ALA A 596 -1.44 26.66 15.78
N PHE A 597 -1.04 25.40 15.73
CA PHE A 597 -1.22 24.45 16.84
C PHE A 597 -0.45 24.87 18.11
N SER A 598 0.78 25.37 17.98
CA SER A 598 1.57 25.78 19.14
C SER A 598 0.99 27.00 19.86
N ARG A 599 0.24 27.86 19.16
CA ARG A 599 -0.40 29.06 19.70
C ARG A 599 -1.68 28.79 20.50
N ILE A 600 -2.21 27.56 20.48
CA ILE A 600 -3.44 27.23 21.18
C ILE A 600 -3.35 27.54 22.68
N ASP A 601 -2.18 27.34 23.30
CA ASP A 601 -2.00 27.65 24.73
C ASP A 601 -2.01 29.15 25.01
N GLU A 602 -1.39 29.95 24.15
CA GLU A 602 -1.36 31.41 24.27
C GLU A 602 -2.78 31.97 24.23
N VAL A 603 -3.56 31.55 23.22
CA VAL A 603 -4.97 31.96 23.05
C VAL A 603 -5.83 31.50 24.23
N ARG A 604 -5.58 30.30 24.77
CA ARG A 604 -6.33 29.80 25.92
C ARG A 604 -6.02 30.57 27.20
N VAL A 605 -4.75 30.90 27.45
CA VAL A 605 -4.34 31.69 28.61
C VAL A 605 -4.88 33.11 28.52
N GLU A 606 -4.84 33.73 27.35
CA GLU A 606 -5.43 35.05 27.11
C GLU A 606 -6.96 35.03 27.30
N GLY A 607 -7.65 33.98 26.82
CA GLY A 607 -9.08 33.79 27.02
C GLY A 607 -9.46 33.55 28.49
N GLU A 608 -8.74 32.67 29.19
CA GLU A 608 -8.95 32.43 30.63
C GLU A 608 -8.70 33.70 31.45
N ALA A 609 -7.65 34.47 31.14
CA ALA A 609 -7.37 35.77 31.77
C ALA A 609 -8.44 36.83 31.47
N GLY A 610 -8.93 36.90 30.23
CA GLY A 610 -10.01 37.79 29.83
C GLY A 610 -11.32 37.47 30.55
N THR A 611 -11.73 36.20 30.58
CA THR A 611 -12.94 35.77 31.30
C THR A 611 -12.84 35.98 32.82
N ALA A 612 -11.65 35.82 33.41
CA ALA A 612 -11.43 36.13 34.82
C ALA A 612 -11.54 37.63 35.09
N ALA A 613 -10.98 38.48 34.22
CA ALA A 613 -11.08 39.93 34.33
C ALA A 613 -12.51 40.45 34.12
N GLU A 614 -13.26 39.87 33.17
CA GLU A 614 -14.68 40.18 32.97
C GLU A 614 -15.53 39.78 34.19
N ALA A 615 -15.31 38.58 34.74
CA ALA A 615 -16.01 38.13 35.95
C ALA A 615 -15.66 39.00 37.18
N GLU A 616 -14.41 39.45 37.30
CA GLU A 616 -14.00 40.38 38.36
C GLU A 616 -14.64 41.75 38.19
N ALA A 617 -14.72 42.27 36.96
CA ALA A 617 -15.39 43.54 36.64
C ALA A 617 -16.91 43.46 36.88
N GLU A 618 -17.55 42.35 36.52
CA GLU A 618 -18.98 42.12 36.79
C GLU A 618 -19.23 42.03 38.30
N ALA A 619 -18.41 41.29 39.04
CA ALA A 619 -18.50 41.22 40.50
C ALA A 619 -18.28 42.58 41.18
N ALA A 620 -17.34 43.40 40.67
CA ALA A 620 -17.11 44.76 41.16
C ALA A 620 -18.31 45.68 40.89
N ALA A 621 -18.90 45.61 39.70
CA ALA A 621 -20.09 46.37 39.34
C ALA A 621 -21.32 45.95 40.17
N GLU A 622 -21.48 44.66 40.44
CA GLU A 622 -22.53 44.16 41.35
C GLU A 622 -22.32 44.66 42.79
N ALA A 623 -21.08 44.67 43.28
CA ALA A 623 -20.74 45.19 44.60
C ALA A 623 -21.02 46.69 44.72
N GLU A 624 -20.69 47.48 43.70
CA GLU A 624 -21.00 48.92 43.63
C GLU A 624 -22.52 49.16 43.60
N ALA A 625 -23.25 48.43 42.76
CA ALA A 625 -24.70 48.52 42.69
C ALA A 625 -25.37 48.10 44.02
N ALA A 626 -24.82 47.10 44.73
CA ALA A 626 -25.29 46.69 46.04
C ALA A 626 -25.04 47.79 47.09
N ALA A 627 -23.87 48.44 47.06
CA ALA A 627 -23.54 49.56 47.93
C ALA A 627 -24.49 50.76 47.69
N GLU A 628 -24.81 51.07 46.43
CA GLU A 628 -25.74 52.15 46.10
C GLU A 628 -27.17 51.85 46.61
N ARG A 629 -27.65 50.60 46.46
CA ARG A 629 -28.95 50.17 47.00
C ARG A 629 -28.99 50.24 48.53
N ALA A 630 -27.90 49.89 49.20
CA ALA A 630 -27.79 49.98 50.66
C ALA A 630 -27.84 51.44 51.14
N GLY A 631 -27.14 52.35 50.43
CA GLY A 631 -27.20 53.79 50.69
C GLY A 631 -28.61 54.37 50.56
N ARG A 632 -29.35 53.98 49.51
CA ARG A 632 -30.75 54.45 49.32
C ARG A 632 -31.72 53.96 50.40
N ARG A 633 -31.48 52.79 51.03
CA ARG A 633 -32.33 52.30 52.14
C ARG A 633 -32.15 53.07 53.44
N GLN A 634 -31.00 53.72 53.67
CA GLN A 634 -30.79 54.54 54.87
C GLN A 634 -31.48 55.91 54.80
N VAL A 635 -31.85 56.38 53.61
CA VAL A 635 -32.59 57.64 53.41
C VAL A 635 -34.10 57.39 53.33
N SER A 636 -34.62 56.48 54.15
CA SER A 636 -36.08 56.36 54.33
C SER A 636 -36.54 57.54 55.20
N PRO A 637 -37.33 58.48 54.67
CA PRO A 637 -37.70 59.69 55.39
C PRO A 637 -38.50 59.31 56.64
N LEU A 638 -38.07 59.85 57.77
CA LEU A 638 -38.85 59.93 59.00
C LEU A 638 -40.27 60.39 58.65
N SER A 639 -41.23 59.50 58.93
CA SER A 639 -42.66 59.81 58.84
C SER A 639 -42.96 61.01 59.74
N PRO A 640 -43.51 62.12 59.22
CA PRO A 640 -44.00 63.19 60.06
C PRO A 640 -45.26 62.72 60.80
N ALA A 641 -45.39 63.21 62.03
CA ALA A 641 -46.44 62.92 63.00
C ALA A 641 -47.82 63.46 62.61
#